data_AF-A0A285VL68-F1
#
_entry.id   AF-A0A285VL68-F1
#
_cell.length_a   1.000
_cell.length_b   1.000
_cell.length_c   1.000
_cell.angle_alpha   90.00
_cell.angle_beta   90.00
_cell.angle_gamma   90.00
#
_symmetry.space_group_name_H-M   'P 1'
#
loop_
_entity.id
_entity.type
_entity.pdbx_description
1 polymer ?
#
loop_
_entity_poly.entity_id
_entity_poly.type
_entity_poly.pdbx_seq_one_letter_code
_entity_poly.pdbx_strand_id
1 'polypeptide(L)'
;MSEPTLSQLLDRAVHHAPPMDLATDELLAAGRGRVRRRRAAGAGGVLGAVAVVAAVWGGLAGGAGSLQGTTDLGPAGPVWEQGEVVDAALFTGLQTIDDEGVEHLYDGRLTRSAGTGPVVLELSDGGAVVERIPAESPVQGLEVFAGERMTVALWAEPEGVVSSVPLVGPVDPGGPAGRTQGPEISGEQTAYAVWPAGVAGLSVPDQVRDVYLIGRDEVAALSGAGVESAQLRAGGQRALAWSDPATGVWGYAVDDQAYPVLVQLGDQPAQTSGYVASEDGFAIAVHLLPEGASVRTDEAVAGRVDSAVLSGREVVLAEARGDDAPDVSFRLGQREYTGQTYQDDLLTLDLGSQLLSPAESLEQPGALQLLTGSGERSVLTLGAEELEQGLVTSTVDGRSVVVATGWDGGAGVLADARVELDDGSGPRWVVPDDVAQIVLTDGRLVSVLVVDLAGSDQVVTVGRRDGDQVQRWEPPVLAAGVEWRQVDGAPVPFVEGRPLARVADGPPDGVRHYAEGQGSARGYVVLQGQAAGATFVPLLEGDGELLTAPEMVHQMDEVEVDGDVSTVLTIVGGLDADGRSTLAGVAAQRAAEGAANTWTVVGDASSAHLVVDPGLVVTLGAEQGVWLVHPTGSVDPAQLQAGRIGQDLALLGIAPGTESTLVAVHPEDAPAPRVGVDDGQLEPVVTHRVPQLDLVVRVWTLTGP
;
A
#
# COMPACT_ATOMS: atom_id res chain seq x y z
N MET A 1 -18.79 -19.14 -35.68
CA MET A 1 -18.78 -20.43 -36.42
C MET A 1 -19.07 -21.50 -35.38
N SER A 2 -20.02 -22.41 -35.60
CA SER A 2 -20.33 -23.43 -34.59
C SER A 2 -19.21 -24.47 -34.51
N GLU A 3 -18.96 -25.00 -33.32
CA GLU A 3 -17.95 -26.04 -33.04
C GLU A 3 -17.99 -27.24 -34.02
N PRO A 4 -19.17 -27.74 -34.46
CA PRO A 4 -19.25 -28.81 -35.46
C PRO A 4 -18.70 -28.39 -36.83
N THR A 5 -18.80 -27.10 -37.18
CA THR A 5 -18.34 -26.57 -38.46
C THR A 5 -16.82 -26.43 -38.48
N LEU A 6 -16.22 -26.04 -37.35
CA LEU A 6 -14.77 -25.98 -37.18
C LEU A 6 -14.16 -27.38 -37.23
N SER A 7 -14.76 -28.34 -36.52
CA SER A 7 -14.33 -29.75 -36.59
C SER A 7 -14.41 -30.30 -38.00
N GLN A 8 -15.50 -30.06 -38.75
CA GLN A 8 -15.62 -30.52 -40.14
C GLN A 8 -14.59 -29.88 -41.09
N LEU A 9 -14.20 -28.62 -40.86
CA LEU A 9 -13.17 -27.97 -41.68
C LEU A 9 -11.78 -28.50 -41.37
N LEU A 10 -11.47 -28.78 -40.09
CA LEU A 10 -10.22 -29.39 -39.67
C LEU A 10 -10.10 -30.84 -40.16
N ASP A 11 -11.19 -31.62 -40.07
CA ASP A 11 -11.22 -33.02 -40.52
C ASP A 11 -11.00 -33.13 -42.05
N ARG A 12 -11.55 -32.17 -42.81
CA ARG A 12 -11.33 -32.05 -44.25
C ARG A 12 -9.92 -31.59 -44.60
N ALA A 13 -9.31 -30.74 -43.79
CA ALA A 13 -7.93 -30.29 -43.97
C ALA A 13 -6.93 -31.43 -43.70
N VAL A 14 -7.19 -32.26 -42.68
CA VAL A 14 -6.39 -33.46 -42.38
C VAL A 14 -6.46 -34.49 -43.52
N HIS A 15 -7.64 -34.68 -44.13
CA HIS A 15 -7.80 -35.58 -45.28
C HIS A 15 -7.13 -35.12 -46.58
N HIS A 16 -6.72 -33.85 -46.67
CA HIS A 16 -6.08 -33.28 -47.87
C HIS A 16 -4.62 -32.86 -47.64
N ALA A 17 -4.09 -33.02 -46.43
CA ALA A 17 -2.69 -32.82 -46.16
C ALA A 17 -1.85 -34.01 -46.69
N PRO A 18 -0.63 -33.77 -47.21
CA PRO A 18 0.32 -34.85 -47.49
C PRO A 18 0.55 -35.70 -46.23
N PRO A 19 0.84 -37.00 -46.34
CA PRO A 19 1.08 -37.85 -45.18
C PRO A 19 2.25 -37.27 -44.37
N MET A 20 1.94 -36.76 -43.19
CA MET A 20 2.93 -36.35 -42.20
C MET A 20 2.99 -37.46 -41.15
N ASP A 21 4.19 -37.92 -40.83
CA ASP A 21 4.47 -38.97 -39.83
C ASP A 21 4.21 -38.52 -38.37
N LEU A 22 3.31 -37.57 -38.14
CA LEU A 22 2.97 -37.06 -36.82
C LEU A 22 1.68 -37.70 -36.33
N ALA A 23 1.70 -38.24 -35.12
CA ALA A 23 0.52 -38.83 -34.52
C ALA A 23 -0.57 -37.76 -34.34
N THR A 24 -1.83 -38.13 -34.56
CA THR A 24 -2.98 -37.22 -34.47
C THR A 24 -3.04 -36.48 -33.13
N ASP A 25 -2.61 -37.13 -32.04
CA ASP A 25 -2.59 -36.55 -30.69
C ASP A 25 -1.51 -35.47 -30.54
N GLU A 26 -0.35 -35.63 -31.18
CA GLU A 26 0.73 -34.62 -31.21
C GLU A 26 0.31 -33.39 -32.02
N LEU A 27 -0.42 -33.62 -33.11
CA LEU A 27 -0.97 -32.57 -33.96
C LEU A 27 -2.08 -31.79 -33.25
N LEU A 28 -2.91 -32.46 -32.45
CA LEU A 28 -3.94 -31.84 -31.63
C LEU A 28 -3.34 -31.08 -30.43
N ALA A 29 -2.33 -31.61 -29.76
CA ALA A 29 -1.61 -30.92 -28.69
C ALA A 29 -0.92 -29.65 -29.21
N ALA A 30 -0.17 -29.77 -30.32
CA ALA A 30 0.46 -28.63 -30.98
C ALA A 30 -0.56 -27.61 -31.51
N GLY A 31 -1.73 -28.09 -31.98
CA GLY A 31 -2.84 -27.26 -32.45
C GLY A 31 -3.51 -26.48 -31.31
N ARG A 32 -3.81 -27.13 -30.18
CA ARG A 32 -4.38 -26.49 -28.98
C ARG A 32 -3.42 -25.44 -28.41
N GLY A 33 -2.13 -25.76 -28.29
CA GLY A 33 -1.11 -24.80 -27.88
C GLY A 33 -0.98 -23.60 -28.82
N ARG A 34 -1.24 -23.76 -30.12
CA ARG A 34 -1.27 -22.61 -31.08
C ARG A 34 -2.54 -21.77 -31.01
N VAL A 35 -3.68 -22.37 -30.67
CA VAL A 35 -4.96 -21.64 -30.53
C VAL A 35 -4.99 -20.85 -29.22
N ARG A 36 -4.45 -21.40 -28.13
CA ARG A 36 -4.21 -20.69 -26.86
C ARG A 36 -3.31 -19.47 -27.07
N ARG A 37 -2.17 -19.65 -27.77
CA ARG A 37 -1.19 -18.59 -28.13
C ARG A 37 -1.79 -17.37 -28.83
N ARG A 38 -2.88 -17.51 -29.60
CA ARG A 38 -3.49 -16.39 -30.35
C ARG A 38 -4.66 -15.70 -29.65
N ARG A 39 -5.17 -16.25 -28.55
CA ARG A 39 -6.16 -15.56 -27.71
C ARG A 39 -5.52 -14.57 -26.75
N ALA A 40 -4.29 -14.84 -26.28
CA ALA A 40 -3.54 -13.94 -25.40
C ALA A 40 -3.12 -12.62 -26.10
N ALA A 41 -2.75 -12.67 -27.39
CA ALA A 41 -2.31 -11.47 -28.14
C ALA A 41 -3.45 -10.66 -28.81
N GLY A 42 -4.72 -10.94 -28.50
CA GLY A 42 -5.86 -10.52 -29.34
C GLY A 42 -7.07 -9.98 -28.59
N ALA A 43 -6.89 -9.03 -27.67
CA ALA A 43 -8.00 -8.26 -27.12
C ALA A 43 -8.49 -7.20 -28.14
N GLY A 44 -9.28 -7.61 -29.14
CA GLY A 44 -9.89 -6.67 -30.08
C GLY A 44 -10.62 -7.26 -31.29
N GLY A 45 -11.87 -7.68 -31.12
CA GLY A 45 -12.88 -7.56 -32.19
C GLY A 45 -13.11 -8.77 -33.12
N VAL A 46 -14.40 -9.04 -33.36
CA VAL A 46 -15.07 -10.16 -34.04
C VAL A 46 -14.72 -10.40 -35.54
N LEU A 47 -13.65 -9.82 -36.09
CA LEU A 47 -13.32 -9.90 -37.54
C LEU A 47 -12.09 -10.76 -37.91
N GLY A 48 -11.56 -11.57 -37.00
CA GLY A 48 -10.30 -12.31 -37.19
C GLY A 48 -10.32 -13.53 -38.15
N ALA A 49 -11.48 -14.05 -38.55
CA ALA A 49 -11.52 -15.33 -39.28
C ALA A 49 -11.03 -15.24 -40.75
N VAL A 50 -11.05 -14.06 -41.38
CA VAL A 50 -10.64 -13.89 -42.79
C VAL A 50 -9.15 -13.55 -42.92
N ALA A 51 -8.55 -12.90 -41.92
CA ALA A 51 -7.13 -12.54 -41.91
C ALA A 51 -6.19 -13.76 -41.79
N VAL A 52 -6.65 -14.85 -41.16
CA VAL A 52 -5.85 -16.07 -40.94
C VAL A 52 -5.52 -16.80 -42.25
N VAL A 53 -6.40 -16.76 -43.25
CA VAL A 53 -6.14 -17.39 -44.56
C VAL A 53 -5.21 -16.50 -45.40
N ALA A 54 -5.32 -15.18 -45.31
CA ALA A 54 -4.47 -14.25 -46.03
C ALA A 54 -3.02 -14.20 -45.47
N ALA A 55 -2.83 -14.31 -44.16
CA ALA A 55 -1.49 -14.31 -43.56
C ALA A 55 -0.70 -15.61 -43.84
N VAL A 56 -1.38 -16.76 -43.89
CA VAL A 56 -0.75 -18.05 -44.24
C VAL A 56 -0.36 -18.11 -45.72
N TRP A 57 -1.11 -17.43 -46.60
CA TRP A 57 -0.81 -17.39 -48.03
C TRP A 57 0.07 -16.21 -48.46
N GLY A 58 0.04 -15.08 -47.74
CA GLY A 58 0.80 -13.87 -48.07
C GLY A 58 2.25 -13.86 -47.58
N GLY A 59 2.59 -14.66 -46.56
CA GLY A 59 3.92 -14.65 -45.94
C GLY A 59 5.04 -15.38 -46.69
N LEU A 60 4.73 -16.11 -47.78
CA LEU A 60 5.73 -16.90 -48.51
C LEU A 60 6.28 -16.23 -49.78
N ALA A 61 5.82 -15.02 -50.14
CA ALA A 61 6.17 -14.41 -51.43
C ALA A 61 6.97 -13.08 -51.35
N GLY A 62 7.32 -12.57 -50.17
CA GLY A 62 7.95 -11.26 -50.01
C GLY A 62 9.25 -11.27 -49.20
N GLY A 63 10.38 -11.32 -49.91
CA GLY A 63 11.77 -11.05 -49.51
C GLY A 63 12.15 -10.67 -48.06
N ALA A 64 13.06 -11.46 -47.50
CA ALA A 64 14.24 -11.05 -46.71
C ALA A 64 14.08 -10.04 -45.55
N GLY A 65 12.91 -9.95 -44.93
CA GLY A 65 12.78 -9.46 -43.55
C GLY A 65 12.93 -10.65 -42.60
N SER A 66 13.89 -10.59 -41.69
CA SER A 66 14.01 -11.53 -40.57
C SER A 66 12.67 -11.61 -39.82
N LEU A 67 12.07 -12.81 -39.76
CA LEU A 67 10.90 -13.12 -38.92
C LEU A 67 11.26 -13.25 -37.43
N GLN A 68 12.49 -12.93 -37.04
CA GLN A 68 12.91 -12.85 -35.63
C GLN A 68 12.55 -11.46 -35.09
N GLY A 69 11.26 -11.13 -35.09
CA GLY A 69 10.78 -10.10 -34.16
C GLY A 69 11.08 -10.60 -32.74
N THR A 70 11.55 -9.71 -31.88
CA THR A 70 11.55 -9.96 -30.43
C THR A 70 10.13 -10.37 -30.05
N THR A 71 9.97 -11.54 -29.43
CA THR A 71 8.66 -11.97 -28.93
C THR A 71 8.31 -10.99 -27.80
N ASP A 72 7.36 -10.08 -28.05
CA ASP A 72 6.88 -9.17 -27.02
C ASP A 72 6.38 -10.00 -25.82
N LEU A 73 6.89 -9.70 -24.63
CA LEU A 73 6.44 -10.29 -23.38
C LEU A 73 5.04 -9.77 -23.07
N GLY A 74 4.02 -10.57 -23.39
CA GLY A 74 2.64 -10.31 -23.01
C GLY A 74 2.33 -10.76 -21.59
N PRO A 75 1.24 -10.23 -20.98
CA PRO A 75 0.73 -10.74 -19.71
C PRO A 75 0.44 -12.25 -19.82
N ALA A 76 0.64 -12.98 -18.73
CA ALA A 76 0.38 -14.42 -18.76
C ALA A 76 -1.12 -14.71 -18.89
N GLY A 77 -1.42 -15.79 -19.60
CA GLY A 77 -2.76 -16.37 -19.58
C GLY A 77 -3.06 -17.03 -18.22
N PRO A 78 -4.33 -17.41 -17.97
CA PRO A 78 -4.65 -18.27 -16.83
C PRO A 78 -3.83 -19.57 -16.93
N VAL A 79 -3.29 -20.03 -15.79
CA VAL A 79 -2.47 -21.26 -15.72
C VAL A 79 -3.28 -22.49 -16.15
N TRP A 80 -4.59 -22.47 -15.89
CA TRP A 80 -5.49 -23.60 -16.15
C TRP A 80 -6.69 -23.18 -17.01
N GLU A 81 -7.14 -24.06 -17.91
CA GLU A 81 -8.44 -23.86 -18.55
C GLU A 81 -9.59 -24.20 -17.59
N GLN A 82 -10.71 -23.50 -17.76
CA GLN A 82 -11.93 -23.81 -17.01
C GLN A 82 -12.37 -25.25 -17.32
N GLY A 83 -12.47 -26.08 -16.28
CA GLY A 83 -12.84 -27.49 -16.43
C GLY A 83 -11.68 -28.45 -16.70
N GLU A 84 -10.44 -27.95 -16.77
CA GLU A 84 -9.26 -28.79 -16.95
C GLU A 84 -9.07 -29.75 -15.76
N VAL A 85 -8.77 -31.02 -16.06
CA VAL A 85 -8.37 -32.00 -15.04
C VAL A 85 -6.87 -31.86 -14.84
N VAL A 86 -6.45 -31.59 -13.61
CA VAL A 86 -5.04 -31.42 -13.24
C VAL A 86 -4.62 -32.60 -12.39
N ASP A 87 -3.51 -33.24 -12.78
CA ASP A 87 -2.88 -34.31 -12.01
C ASP A 87 -1.38 -34.35 -12.32
N ALA A 88 -0.59 -33.53 -11.62
CA ALA A 88 0.82 -33.32 -11.91
C ALA A 88 1.65 -33.24 -10.62
N ALA A 89 2.86 -33.81 -10.65
CA ALA A 89 3.85 -33.52 -9.61
C ALA A 89 4.42 -32.12 -9.87
N LEU A 90 4.49 -31.28 -8.84
CA LEU A 90 5.09 -29.94 -8.92
C LEU A 90 6.55 -29.98 -8.50
N PHE A 91 6.85 -30.58 -7.35
CA PHE A 91 8.20 -30.78 -6.84
C PHE A 91 8.29 -32.07 -6.01
N THR A 92 9.52 -32.57 -5.85
CA THR A 92 9.81 -33.75 -5.04
C THR A 92 11.04 -33.54 -4.16
N GLY A 93 10.96 -33.91 -2.89
CA GLY A 93 12.07 -33.82 -1.93
C GLY A 93 12.52 -32.38 -1.65
N LEU A 94 11.60 -31.42 -1.64
CA LEU A 94 11.91 -30.05 -1.23
C LEU A 94 12.25 -30.03 0.26
N GLN A 95 13.50 -29.69 0.57
CA GLN A 95 14.00 -29.65 1.94
C GLN A 95 13.64 -28.31 2.60
N THR A 96 13.01 -28.35 3.76
CA THR A 96 12.75 -27.18 4.60
C THR A 96 13.14 -27.47 6.05
N ILE A 97 13.39 -26.43 6.83
CA ILE A 97 13.60 -26.53 8.28
C ILE A 97 12.54 -25.69 8.95
N ASP A 98 11.81 -26.26 9.90
CA ASP A 98 10.80 -25.52 10.67
C ASP A 98 11.43 -24.69 11.80
N ASP A 99 10.58 -23.95 12.50
CA ASP A 99 10.91 -23.09 13.62
C ASP A 99 11.41 -23.86 14.87
N GLU A 100 11.22 -25.18 14.92
CA GLU A 100 11.81 -26.07 15.93
C GLU A 100 13.18 -26.64 15.48
N GLY A 101 13.63 -26.33 14.26
CA GLY A 101 14.87 -26.84 13.68
C GLY A 101 14.76 -28.26 13.12
N VAL A 102 13.53 -28.75 12.89
CA VAL A 102 13.26 -30.07 12.32
C VAL A 102 13.31 -29.98 10.80
N GLU A 103 14.08 -30.88 10.20
CA GLU A 103 14.20 -31.01 8.75
C GLU A 103 13.02 -31.82 8.18
N HIS A 104 12.37 -31.27 7.15
CA HIS A 104 11.28 -31.89 6.40
C HIS A 104 11.66 -32.06 4.94
N LEU A 105 11.14 -33.11 4.29
CA LEU A 105 11.31 -33.38 2.87
C LEU A 105 9.93 -33.50 2.22
N TYR A 106 9.51 -32.43 1.57
CA TYR A 106 8.16 -32.33 1.02
C TYR A 106 8.08 -32.72 -0.46
N ASP A 107 7.02 -33.43 -0.81
CA ASP A 107 6.57 -33.68 -2.18
C ASP A 107 5.27 -32.91 -2.44
N GLY A 108 5.20 -32.17 -3.55
CA GLY A 108 4.02 -31.38 -3.93
C GLY A 108 3.34 -31.96 -5.17
N ARG A 109 2.04 -32.22 -5.09
CA ARG A 109 1.21 -32.69 -6.23
C ARG A 109 0.00 -31.77 -6.46
N LEU A 110 -0.17 -31.28 -7.68
CA LEU A 110 -1.33 -30.51 -8.09
C LEU A 110 -2.44 -31.45 -8.55
N THR A 111 -3.64 -31.27 -8.01
CA THR A 111 -4.81 -32.09 -8.31
C THR A 111 -6.07 -31.25 -8.55
N ARG A 112 -6.89 -31.66 -9.52
CA ARG A 112 -8.26 -31.16 -9.74
C ARG A 112 -9.09 -32.27 -10.36
N SER A 113 -9.89 -32.96 -9.55
CA SER A 113 -10.74 -34.05 -10.00
C SER A 113 -12.12 -33.52 -10.42
N ALA A 114 -12.52 -33.78 -11.66
CA ALA A 114 -13.83 -33.46 -12.25
C ALA A 114 -14.08 -32.01 -12.73
N GLY A 115 -13.05 -31.19 -12.89
CA GLY A 115 -13.15 -29.87 -13.55
C GLY A 115 -13.99 -28.82 -12.79
N THR A 116 -14.39 -29.12 -11.55
CA THR A 116 -15.12 -28.19 -10.68
C THR A 116 -14.26 -27.88 -9.45
N GLY A 117 -14.05 -26.58 -9.15
CA GLY A 117 -13.26 -26.11 -8.01
C GLY A 117 -11.84 -25.64 -8.36
N PRO A 118 -11.12 -25.04 -7.40
CA PRO A 118 -9.73 -24.60 -7.59
C PRO A 118 -8.79 -25.81 -7.79
N VAL A 119 -7.57 -25.57 -8.29
CA VAL A 119 -6.52 -26.60 -8.20
C VAL A 119 -6.16 -26.74 -6.73
N VAL A 120 -5.84 -27.96 -6.27
CA VAL A 120 -5.38 -28.22 -4.90
C VAL A 120 -3.95 -28.72 -4.96
N LEU A 121 -3.07 -28.10 -4.17
CA LEU A 121 -1.74 -28.61 -3.87
C LEU A 121 -1.86 -29.62 -2.71
N GLU A 122 -1.62 -30.89 -3.00
CA GLU A 122 -1.42 -31.93 -1.98
C GLU A 122 0.07 -31.96 -1.59
N LEU A 123 0.36 -31.58 -0.35
CA LEU A 123 1.69 -31.63 0.23
C LEU A 123 1.87 -32.93 1.00
N SER A 124 2.94 -33.67 0.73
CA SER A 124 3.26 -34.92 1.41
C SER A 124 4.62 -34.86 2.08
N ASP A 125 4.74 -35.45 3.27
CA ASP A 125 6.00 -35.64 4.00
C ASP A 125 6.13 -37.13 4.35
N GLY A 126 7.28 -37.74 4.01
CA GLY A 126 7.48 -39.18 4.19
C GLY A 126 6.45 -40.07 3.47
N GLY A 127 5.82 -39.58 2.40
CA GLY A 127 4.79 -40.27 1.63
C GLY A 127 3.37 -40.21 2.22
N ALA A 128 3.17 -39.50 3.33
CA ALA A 128 1.84 -39.21 3.87
C ALA A 128 1.42 -37.78 3.48
N VAL A 129 0.17 -37.61 3.00
CA VAL A 129 -0.39 -36.28 2.75
C VAL A 129 -0.56 -35.56 4.07
N VAL A 130 0.19 -34.47 4.27
CA VAL A 130 0.16 -33.65 5.49
C VAL A 130 -0.72 -32.43 5.33
N GLU A 131 -0.92 -31.95 4.10
CA GLU A 131 -1.70 -30.73 3.86
C GLU A 131 -2.34 -30.74 2.47
N ARG A 132 -3.49 -30.07 2.34
CA ARG A 132 -4.19 -29.85 1.07
C ARG A 132 -4.58 -28.40 0.97
N ILE A 133 -3.95 -27.68 0.06
CA ILE A 133 -4.04 -26.22 -0.03
C ILE A 133 -4.78 -25.89 -1.34
N PRO A 134 -5.97 -25.26 -1.30
CA PRO A 134 -6.62 -24.79 -2.52
C PRO A 134 -5.86 -23.59 -3.10
N ALA A 135 -5.85 -23.48 -4.43
CA ALA A 135 -5.30 -22.32 -5.13
C ALA A 135 -6.22 -21.10 -4.98
N GLU A 136 -5.60 -19.95 -4.79
CA GLU A 136 -6.20 -18.62 -4.93
C GLU A 136 -5.43 -17.80 -5.97
N SER A 137 -6.11 -16.93 -6.71
CA SER A 137 -5.49 -16.20 -7.81
C SER A 137 -5.54 -14.69 -7.54
N PRO A 138 -4.56 -14.12 -6.80
CA PRO A 138 -4.56 -12.69 -6.47
C PRO A 138 -4.40 -11.81 -7.72
N VAL A 139 -3.66 -12.30 -8.73
CA VAL A 139 -3.60 -11.71 -10.08
C VAL A 139 -3.87 -12.77 -11.14
N GLN A 140 -4.39 -12.34 -12.29
CA GLN A 140 -4.66 -13.25 -13.40
C GLN A 140 -3.36 -13.93 -13.87
N GLY A 141 -3.36 -15.26 -13.91
CA GLY A 141 -2.19 -16.04 -14.34
C GLY A 141 -1.23 -16.42 -13.20
N LEU A 142 -1.49 -15.97 -11.97
CA LEU A 142 -0.80 -16.41 -10.76
C LEU A 142 -1.74 -17.26 -9.91
N GLU A 143 -1.28 -18.43 -9.49
CA GLU A 143 -1.97 -19.30 -8.54
C GLU A 143 -1.11 -19.39 -7.27
N VAL A 144 -1.70 -19.05 -6.13
CA VAL A 144 -1.04 -19.07 -4.82
C VAL A 144 -1.71 -20.11 -3.94
N PHE A 145 -0.89 -20.97 -3.35
CA PHE A 145 -1.27 -21.99 -2.40
C PHE A 145 -0.67 -21.60 -1.05
N ALA A 146 -1.40 -20.83 -0.23
CA ALA A 146 -0.96 -20.43 1.10
C ALA A 146 -1.42 -21.45 2.15
N GLY A 147 -0.48 -22.26 2.64
CA GLY A 147 -0.72 -23.26 3.68
C GLY A 147 -0.05 -22.93 5.00
N GLU A 148 -0.31 -23.76 6.01
CA GLU A 148 0.34 -23.69 7.32
C GLU A 148 1.83 -24.03 7.25
N ARG A 149 2.24 -24.92 6.32
CA ARG A 149 3.63 -25.41 6.21
C ARG A 149 4.47 -24.68 5.17
N MET A 150 3.83 -24.12 4.16
CA MET A 150 4.49 -23.38 3.09
C MET A 150 3.49 -22.59 2.27
N THR A 151 3.99 -21.54 1.62
CA THR A 151 3.29 -20.83 0.55
C THR A 151 3.96 -21.18 -0.79
N VAL A 152 3.17 -21.52 -1.80
CA VAL A 152 3.66 -21.80 -3.16
C VAL A 152 2.99 -20.86 -4.14
N ALA A 153 3.76 -20.12 -4.93
CA ALA A 153 3.27 -19.35 -6.06
C ALA A 153 3.60 -20.09 -7.36
N LEU A 154 2.64 -20.20 -8.28
CA LEU A 154 2.74 -20.90 -9.55
C LEU A 154 2.22 -20.02 -10.69
N TRP A 155 2.98 -19.89 -11.76
CA TRP A 155 2.58 -19.17 -12.97
C TRP A 155 3.06 -19.90 -14.22
N ALA A 156 2.39 -19.63 -15.34
CA ALA A 156 2.87 -20.05 -16.65
C ALA A 156 3.96 -19.08 -17.12
N GLU A 157 5.11 -19.58 -17.59
CA GLU A 157 6.15 -18.74 -18.20
C GLU A 157 5.86 -18.56 -19.70
N PRO A 158 5.60 -17.33 -20.19
CA PRO A 158 5.48 -17.08 -21.62
C PRO A 158 6.77 -17.39 -22.38
N GLU A 159 6.63 -17.66 -23.69
CA GLU A 159 7.78 -17.84 -24.59
C GLU A 159 8.63 -16.56 -24.61
N GLY A 160 9.94 -16.71 -24.39
CA GLY A 160 10.88 -15.58 -24.36
C GLY A 160 11.28 -15.13 -22.96
N VAL A 161 10.59 -15.61 -21.90
CA VAL A 161 11.02 -15.42 -20.52
C VAL A 161 12.32 -16.18 -20.26
N VAL A 162 13.32 -15.46 -19.77
CA VAL A 162 14.63 -16.02 -19.34
C VAL A 162 14.60 -16.29 -17.84
N SER A 163 14.02 -15.37 -17.08
CA SER A 163 13.86 -15.48 -15.63
C SER A 163 12.60 -14.82 -15.15
N SER A 164 12.24 -15.05 -13.89
CA SER A 164 11.09 -14.40 -13.27
C SER A 164 11.32 -14.25 -11.77
N VAL A 165 10.78 -13.17 -11.19
CA VAL A 165 10.88 -12.90 -9.75
C VAL A 165 9.50 -12.50 -9.20
N PRO A 166 8.98 -13.22 -8.19
CA PRO A 166 7.73 -12.85 -7.53
C PRO A 166 7.92 -11.59 -6.67
N LEU A 167 6.92 -10.70 -6.71
CA LEU A 167 6.79 -9.59 -5.78
C LEU A 167 6.02 -10.06 -4.55
N VAL A 168 6.67 -10.05 -3.39
CA VAL A 168 6.09 -10.50 -2.12
C VAL A 168 6.06 -9.37 -1.11
N GLY A 169 4.85 -9.07 -0.62
CA GLY A 169 4.60 -8.16 0.49
C GLY A 169 5.17 -6.75 0.28
N PRO A 170 5.14 -5.92 1.33
CA PRO A 170 5.81 -4.63 1.35
C PRO A 170 7.18 -4.67 2.07
N VAL A 171 7.77 -5.84 2.36
CA VAL A 171 8.94 -5.98 3.25
C VAL A 171 10.06 -6.83 2.65
N ASP A 172 9.77 -7.73 1.70
CA ASP A 172 10.78 -8.61 1.10
C ASP A 172 10.49 -8.86 -0.39
N PRO A 173 10.58 -7.81 -1.23
CA PRO A 173 10.41 -7.97 -2.66
C PRO A 173 11.50 -8.91 -3.20
N GLY A 174 11.10 -10.11 -3.60
CA GLY A 174 12.04 -11.10 -4.14
C GLY A 174 12.76 -11.96 -3.08
N GLY A 175 12.21 -12.08 -1.87
CA GLY A 175 12.68 -12.93 -0.77
C GLY A 175 13.15 -14.32 -1.19
N PRO A 176 13.89 -15.07 -0.34
CA PRO A 176 14.78 -16.18 -0.72
C PRO A 176 14.05 -17.29 -1.48
N ALA A 177 13.83 -17.06 -2.77
CA ALA A 177 13.15 -17.96 -3.65
C ALA A 177 14.23 -18.73 -4.39
N GLY A 178 14.40 -19.99 -4.01
CA GLY A 178 14.95 -20.97 -4.92
C GLY A 178 14.01 -21.08 -6.11
N ARG A 179 14.20 -20.23 -7.14
CA ARG A 179 13.53 -20.39 -8.43
C ARG A 179 13.89 -21.79 -8.90
N THR A 180 12.89 -22.66 -8.97
CA THR A 180 13.07 -23.96 -9.60
C THR A 180 12.25 -23.92 -10.87
N GLN A 181 12.90 -24.15 -12.02
CA GLN A 181 12.18 -24.37 -13.27
C GLN A 181 11.17 -25.49 -13.02
N GLY A 182 9.89 -25.16 -13.22
CA GLY A 182 8.81 -26.08 -12.98
C GLY A 182 8.76 -27.17 -14.05
N PRO A 183 8.07 -28.28 -13.76
CA PRO A 183 7.78 -29.27 -14.78
C PRO A 183 6.92 -28.67 -15.90
N GLU A 184 6.98 -29.27 -17.08
CA GLU A 184 6.00 -29.00 -18.12
C GLU A 184 4.65 -29.59 -17.66
N ILE A 185 3.65 -28.73 -17.45
CA ILE A 185 2.31 -29.15 -17.04
C ILE A 185 1.35 -28.81 -18.17
N SER A 186 0.62 -29.81 -18.66
CA SER A 186 -0.33 -29.64 -19.78
C SER A 186 0.29 -29.06 -21.06
N GLY A 187 1.60 -29.27 -21.27
CA GLY A 187 2.31 -28.78 -22.45
C GLY A 187 2.81 -27.33 -22.36
N GLU A 188 2.74 -26.73 -21.17
CA GLU A 188 3.18 -25.37 -20.90
C GLU A 188 4.31 -25.39 -19.86
N GLN A 189 5.32 -24.54 -20.07
CA GLN A 189 6.38 -24.36 -19.10
C GLN A 189 5.83 -23.56 -17.93
N THR A 190 5.89 -24.15 -16.74
CA THR A 190 5.48 -23.48 -15.51
C THR A 190 6.70 -23.12 -14.70
N ALA A 191 6.59 -22.06 -13.91
CA ALA A 191 7.56 -21.74 -12.87
C ALA A 191 6.83 -21.59 -11.54
N TYR A 192 7.56 -21.89 -10.48
CA TYR A 192 7.04 -21.75 -9.13
C TYR A 192 8.10 -21.19 -8.19
N ALA A 193 7.62 -20.58 -7.12
CA ALA A 193 8.40 -20.16 -5.97
C ALA A 193 7.77 -20.73 -4.70
N VAL A 194 8.61 -21.09 -3.73
CA VAL A 194 8.18 -21.68 -2.46
C VAL A 194 8.78 -20.91 -1.30
N TRP A 195 7.96 -20.62 -0.30
CA TRP A 195 8.36 -20.04 0.98
C TRP A 195 7.98 -21.01 2.11
N PRO A 196 8.94 -21.43 2.95
CA PRO A 196 8.65 -22.23 4.13
C PRO A 196 7.73 -21.51 5.10
N ALA A 197 7.08 -22.26 6.00
CA ALA A 197 6.39 -21.70 7.16
C ALA A 197 7.33 -20.77 7.97
N GLY A 198 6.74 -19.75 8.59
CA GLY A 198 7.46 -18.84 9.49
C GLY A 198 8.10 -17.63 8.81
N VAL A 199 8.04 -17.49 7.48
CA VAL A 199 8.31 -16.20 6.85
C VAL A 199 7.21 -15.22 7.27
N ALA A 200 7.57 -14.26 8.14
CA ALA A 200 6.63 -13.33 8.72
C ALA A 200 5.84 -12.59 7.63
N GLY A 201 4.51 -12.62 7.72
CA GLY A 201 3.66 -11.94 6.75
C GLY A 201 3.59 -12.60 5.37
N LEU A 202 3.61 -13.94 5.30
CA LEU A 202 3.34 -14.73 4.07
C LEU A 202 2.18 -15.74 4.20
N SER A 203 1.37 -15.63 5.25
CA SER A 203 0.26 -16.53 5.56
C SER A 203 -1.04 -16.25 4.78
N VAL A 204 -1.09 -15.22 3.91
CA VAL A 204 -2.25 -14.95 3.06
C VAL A 204 -1.89 -14.84 1.58
N PRO A 205 -2.72 -15.36 0.65
CA PRO A 205 -2.45 -15.31 -0.79
C PRO A 205 -2.18 -13.91 -1.35
N ASP A 206 -2.86 -12.89 -0.83
CA ASP A 206 -2.73 -11.48 -1.25
C ASP A 206 -1.33 -10.87 -0.99
N GLN A 207 -0.46 -11.57 -0.26
CA GLN A 207 0.92 -11.14 -0.06
C GLN A 207 1.81 -11.42 -1.28
N VAL A 208 1.46 -12.36 -2.16
CA VAL A 208 2.14 -12.47 -3.46
C VAL A 208 1.43 -11.57 -4.46
N ARG A 209 1.96 -10.37 -4.65
CA ARG A 209 1.28 -9.28 -5.35
C ARG A 209 1.38 -9.39 -6.87
N ASP A 210 2.53 -9.83 -7.39
CA ASP A 210 2.78 -9.94 -8.82
C ASP A 210 3.98 -10.86 -9.11
N VAL A 211 4.29 -11.09 -10.39
CA VAL A 211 5.53 -11.71 -10.84
C VAL A 211 6.12 -10.88 -11.97
N TYR A 212 7.38 -10.47 -11.84
CA TYR A 212 8.12 -9.84 -12.94
C TYR A 212 8.71 -10.90 -13.84
N LEU A 213 8.27 -10.91 -15.10
CA LEU A 213 8.76 -11.75 -16.17
C LEU A 213 9.90 -11.04 -16.90
N ILE A 214 11.09 -11.63 -16.84
CA ILE A 214 12.32 -11.02 -17.34
C ILE A 214 12.69 -11.70 -18.66
N GLY A 215 12.59 -10.92 -19.74
CA GLY A 215 12.98 -11.34 -21.06
C GLY A 215 14.45 -11.07 -21.34
N ARG A 216 14.83 -11.18 -22.61
CA ARG A 216 16.17 -10.78 -23.05
C ARG A 216 16.35 -9.27 -23.01
N ASP A 217 15.31 -8.54 -23.44
CA ASP A 217 15.42 -7.12 -23.76
C ASP A 217 14.46 -6.22 -22.97
N GLU A 218 13.46 -6.80 -22.30
CA GLU A 218 12.41 -6.08 -21.57
C GLU A 218 11.92 -6.90 -20.36
N VAL A 219 11.23 -6.23 -19.43
CA VAL A 219 10.57 -6.83 -18.27
C VAL A 219 9.08 -6.51 -18.32
N ALA A 220 8.25 -7.50 -18.02
CA ALA A 220 6.80 -7.34 -17.93
C ALA A 220 6.30 -7.81 -16.56
N ALA A 221 5.32 -7.12 -15.98
CA ALA A 221 4.57 -7.65 -14.85
C ALA A 221 3.55 -8.68 -15.33
N LEU A 222 3.36 -9.76 -14.59
CA LEU A 222 2.38 -10.81 -14.90
C LEU A 222 0.96 -10.25 -14.97
N SER A 223 0.64 -9.31 -14.08
CA SER A 223 -0.61 -8.54 -14.06
C SER A 223 -0.85 -7.67 -15.30
N GLY A 224 0.19 -7.41 -16.09
CA GLY A 224 0.19 -6.44 -17.17
C GLY A 224 0.39 -4.99 -16.71
N ALA A 225 0.74 -4.76 -15.44
CA ALA A 225 1.16 -3.45 -14.95
C ALA A 225 2.37 -2.92 -15.75
N GLY A 226 2.43 -1.60 -15.92
CA GLY A 226 3.51 -0.94 -16.65
C GLY A 226 4.82 -0.99 -15.87
N VAL A 227 5.84 -1.61 -16.46
CA VAL A 227 7.19 -1.68 -15.91
C VAL A 227 8.13 -0.92 -16.82
N GLU A 228 8.91 0.01 -16.26
CA GLU A 228 9.98 0.68 -17.00
C GLU A 228 11.23 -0.19 -16.94
N SER A 229 11.88 -0.45 -18.07
CA SER A 229 13.10 -1.27 -18.12
C SER A 229 14.19 -0.63 -18.98
N ALA A 230 15.45 -0.86 -18.60
CA ALA A 230 16.62 -0.37 -19.31
C ALA A 230 17.70 -1.45 -19.40
N GLN A 231 18.33 -1.55 -20.57
CA GLN A 231 19.52 -2.39 -20.76
C GLN A 231 20.78 -1.59 -20.45
N LEU A 232 21.67 -2.18 -19.66
CA LEU A 232 22.97 -1.65 -19.30
C LEU A 232 24.06 -2.60 -19.79
N ARG A 233 25.20 -2.05 -20.25
CA ARG A 233 26.33 -2.83 -20.79
C ARG A 233 27.69 -2.31 -20.30
N ALA A 234 28.37 -3.10 -19.47
CA ALA A 234 29.70 -2.78 -18.96
C ALA A 234 30.63 -3.97 -19.16
N GLY A 235 31.83 -3.74 -19.73
CA GLY A 235 32.92 -4.72 -19.89
C GLY A 235 32.55 -6.08 -20.52
N GLY A 236 31.47 -6.14 -21.31
CA GLY A 236 30.99 -7.34 -22.00
C GLY A 236 29.80 -8.00 -21.31
N GLN A 237 29.49 -7.56 -20.10
CA GLN A 237 28.31 -7.95 -19.33
C GLN A 237 27.09 -7.14 -19.77
N ARG A 238 25.92 -7.75 -19.66
CA ARG A 238 24.63 -7.08 -19.87
C ARG A 238 23.81 -7.22 -18.61
N ALA A 239 23.20 -6.13 -18.17
CA ALA A 239 22.14 -6.16 -17.18
C ALA A 239 20.85 -5.60 -17.78
N LEU A 240 19.72 -6.14 -17.35
CA LEU A 240 18.41 -5.59 -17.59
C LEU A 240 17.88 -5.11 -16.24
N ALA A 241 17.82 -3.79 -16.06
CA ALA A 241 17.26 -3.15 -14.87
C ALA A 241 15.81 -2.74 -15.13
N TRP A 242 14.99 -2.70 -14.10
CA TRP A 242 13.61 -2.24 -14.20
C TRP A 242 13.13 -1.54 -12.93
N SER A 243 12.07 -0.74 -13.06
CA SER A 243 11.35 -0.10 -11.96
C SER A 243 9.85 -0.18 -12.17
N ASP A 244 9.14 -0.42 -11.09
CA ASP A 244 7.69 -0.33 -10.99
C ASP A 244 7.35 0.69 -9.88
N PRO A 245 7.13 1.97 -10.25
CA PRO A 245 6.85 3.01 -9.28
C PRO A 245 5.48 2.86 -8.61
N ALA A 246 4.54 2.11 -9.22
CA ALA A 246 3.21 1.91 -8.66
C ALA A 246 3.23 0.97 -7.45
N THR A 247 4.08 -0.06 -7.52
CA THR A 247 4.32 -0.98 -6.40
C THR A 247 5.51 -0.54 -5.53
N GLY A 248 6.28 0.44 -5.99
CA GLY A 248 7.42 0.99 -5.26
C GLY A 248 8.57 -0.01 -5.21
N VAL A 249 8.90 -0.67 -6.32
CA VAL A 249 10.04 -1.60 -6.40
C VAL A 249 10.90 -1.35 -7.63
N TRP A 250 12.14 -1.81 -7.57
CA TRP A 250 13.03 -1.90 -8.73
C TRP A 250 13.81 -3.20 -8.65
N GLY A 251 14.43 -3.58 -9.75
CA GLY A 251 15.25 -4.77 -9.79
C GLY A 251 16.20 -4.78 -10.96
N TYR A 252 17.01 -5.82 -11.02
CA TYR A 252 17.90 -6.07 -12.15
C TYR A 252 18.17 -7.57 -12.32
N ALA A 253 18.53 -7.93 -13.54
CA ALA A 253 19.01 -9.25 -13.91
C ALA A 253 20.27 -9.08 -14.75
N VAL A 254 21.40 -9.61 -14.28
CA VAL A 254 22.64 -9.66 -15.08
C VAL A 254 22.65 -10.97 -15.85
N ASP A 255 23.08 -10.93 -17.11
CA ASP A 255 23.33 -12.15 -17.88
C ASP A 255 24.28 -13.08 -17.08
N ASP A 256 24.08 -14.39 -17.22
CA ASP A 256 24.82 -15.45 -16.50
C ASP A 256 24.65 -15.49 -14.96
N GLN A 257 23.86 -14.58 -14.36
CA GLN A 257 23.41 -14.73 -12.98
C GLN A 257 22.22 -15.69 -12.88
N ALA A 258 22.25 -16.56 -11.86
CA ALA A 258 21.19 -17.54 -11.65
C ALA A 258 19.85 -16.91 -11.26
N TYR A 259 19.88 -15.80 -10.51
CA TYR A 259 18.70 -15.18 -9.94
C TYR A 259 18.69 -13.67 -10.17
N PRO A 260 17.58 -13.11 -10.67
CA PRO A 260 17.35 -11.68 -10.64
C PRO A 260 17.21 -11.18 -9.21
N VAL A 261 17.43 -9.89 -9.02
CA VAL A 261 17.27 -9.21 -7.73
C VAL A 261 16.15 -8.20 -7.85
N LEU A 262 15.34 -8.12 -6.80
CA LEU A 262 14.26 -7.16 -6.64
C LEU A 262 14.44 -6.50 -5.27
N VAL A 263 14.19 -5.20 -5.16
CA VAL A 263 14.36 -4.40 -3.94
C VAL A 263 13.27 -3.32 -3.91
N GLN A 264 12.85 -2.89 -2.73
CA GLN A 264 11.85 -1.84 -2.61
C GLN A 264 12.48 -0.46 -2.86
N LEU A 265 11.80 0.33 -3.70
CA LEU A 265 12.11 1.74 -3.90
C LEU A 265 11.78 2.48 -2.62
N GLY A 266 12.80 3.05 -1.99
CA GLY A 266 12.64 3.88 -0.79
C GLY A 266 13.23 3.26 0.47
N ASP A 267 13.64 1.98 0.47
CA ASP A 267 14.34 1.40 1.64
C ASP A 267 15.58 2.21 1.99
N GLN A 268 16.27 2.72 0.95
CA GLN A 268 17.41 3.60 1.06
C GLN A 268 17.47 4.55 -0.15
N PRO A 269 17.86 5.82 0.07
CA PRO A 269 18.21 6.75 -1.00
C PRO A 269 19.25 6.24 -2.00
N ALA A 270 20.20 5.38 -1.62
CA ALA A 270 21.11 4.69 -2.55
C ALA A 270 21.15 3.20 -2.23
N GLN A 271 21.16 2.34 -3.24
CA GLN A 271 21.18 0.89 -3.03
C GLN A 271 22.24 0.24 -3.92
N THR A 272 23.07 -0.60 -3.29
CA THR A 272 24.09 -1.41 -3.96
C THR A 272 23.56 -2.82 -3.90
N SER A 273 23.24 -3.37 -5.05
CA SER A 273 22.60 -4.66 -5.10
C SER A 273 23.46 -5.58 -5.95
N GLY A 274 24.07 -6.54 -5.27
CA GLY A 274 24.76 -7.68 -5.86
C GLY A 274 26.21 -7.44 -6.26
N TYR A 275 27.02 -8.42 -5.88
CA TYR A 275 28.36 -8.66 -6.39
C TYR A 275 28.34 -10.01 -7.10
N VAL A 276 28.83 -10.06 -8.34
CA VAL A 276 29.15 -11.34 -8.99
C VAL A 276 30.55 -11.30 -9.55
N ALA A 277 31.35 -12.27 -9.09
CA ALA A 277 32.60 -12.64 -9.72
C ALA A 277 32.27 -13.39 -11.01
N SER A 278 32.63 -12.81 -12.15
CA SER A 278 32.68 -13.54 -13.41
C SER A 278 33.84 -14.55 -13.39
N GLU A 279 33.70 -15.64 -14.15
CA GLU A 279 34.76 -16.65 -14.31
C GLU A 279 36.08 -16.06 -14.86
N ASP A 280 36.00 -14.90 -15.53
CA ASP A 280 37.12 -14.19 -16.13
C ASP A 280 37.88 -13.29 -15.14
N GLY A 281 37.50 -13.29 -13.85
CA GLY A 281 38.15 -12.51 -12.79
C GLY A 281 37.76 -11.02 -12.79
N PHE A 282 36.54 -10.72 -13.23
CA PHE A 282 35.91 -9.41 -13.10
C PHE A 282 34.75 -9.46 -12.12
N ALA A 283 34.62 -8.39 -11.34
CA ALA A 283 33.52 -8.13 -10.43
C ALA A 283 32.51 -7.19 -11.07
N ILE A 284 31.22 -7.49 -10.94
CA ILE A 284 30.12 -6.67 -11.44
C ILE A 284 29.33 -6.15 -10.24
N ALA A 285 28.92 -4.87 -10.28
CA ALA A 285 27.97 -4.29 -9.34
C ALA A 285 26.88 -3.51 -10.08
N VAL A 286 25.65 -3.58 -9.58
CA VAL A 286 24.53 -2.74 -10.01
C VAL A 286 24.14 -1.81 -8.87
N HIS A 287 24.09 -0.52 -9.15
CA HIS A 287 23.80 0.53 -8.19
C HIS A 287 22.54 1.29 -8.62
N LEU A 288 21.60 1.49 -7.70
CA LEU A 288 20.55 2.50 -7.85
C LEU A 288 20.95 3.74 -7.05
N LEU A 289 21.23 4.83 -7.75
CA LEU A 289 21.67 6.08 -7.13
C LEU A 289 20.48 6.88 -6.56
N PRO A 290 20.74 7.80 -5.62
CA PRO A 290 19.74 8.74 -5.13
C PRO A 290 19.13 9.58 -6.25
N GLU A 291 17.88 9.98 -6.07
CA GLU A 291 17.23 10.93 -6.97
C GLU A 291 18.06 12.22 -7.10
N GLY A 292 18.27 12.69 -8.33
CA GLY A 292 19.10 13.86 -8.61
C GLY A 292 20.62 13.61 -8.54
N ALA A 293 21.06 12.38 -8.26
CA ALA A 293 22.46 12.00 -8.45
C ALA A 293 22.84 11.99 -9.94
N SER A 294 24.13 12.17 -10.20
CA SER A 294 24.72 12.02 -11.53
C SER A 294 26.01 11.22 -11.42
N VAL A 295 26.11 10.12 -12.17
CA VAL A 295 27.30 9.27 -12.21
C VAL A 295 28.52 10.06 -12.69
N ARG A 296 29.68 9.83 -12.06
CA ARG A 296 30.96 10.34 -12.54
C ARG A 296 31.70 9.23 -13.28
N THR A 297 31.64 9.27 -14.60
CA THR A 297 32.48 8.41 -15.44
C THR A 297 33.83 9.09 -15.68
N ASP A 298 34.87 8.66 -14.98
CA ASP A 298 36.24 9.04 -15.31
C ASP A 298 36.66 8.39 -16.63
N GLU A 299 37.45 9.10 -17.45
CA GLU A 299 37.91 8.61 -18.77
C GLU A 299 38.65 7.25 -18.69
N ALA A 300 39.26 6.93 -17.55
CA ALA A 300 39.96 5.66 -17.31
C ALA A 300 39.03 4.44 -17.17
N VAL A 301 37.72 4.66 -16.99
CA VAL A 301 36.69 3.65 -16.75
C VAL A 301 35.71 3.53 -17.93
N ALA A 302 35.95 4.26 -19.02
CA ALA A 302 35.10 4.24 -20.21
C ALA A 302 34.92 2.82 -20.77
N GLY A 303 33.67 2.38 -20.90
CA GLY A 303 33.31 1.02 -21.34
C GLY A 303 33.22 -0.03 -20.22
N ARG A 304 33.49 0.34 -18.97
CA ARG A 304 33.28 -0.48 -17.76
C ARG A 304 32.18 0.04 -16.84
N VAL A 305 31.56 1.14 -17.22
CA VAL A 305 30.40 1.71 -16.54
C VAL A 305 29.39 2.08 -17.62
N ASP A 306 28.14 1.73 -17.37
CA ASP A 306 26.98 2.16 -18.16
C ASP A 306 25.84 2.53 -17.21
N SER A 307 24.98 3.43 -17.65
CA SER A 307 23.96 4.02 -16.79
C SER A 307 22.69 4.36 -17.56
N ALA A 308 21.55 4.19 -16.92
CA ALA A 308 20.24 4.60 -17.44
C ALA A 308 19.41 5.24 -16.33
N VAL A 309 18.44 6.07 -16.71
CA VAL A 309 17.49 6.64 -15.75
C VAL A 309 16.21 5.82 -15.77
N LEU A 310 15.78 5.35 -14.61
CA LEU A 310 14.52 4.64 -14.37
C LEU A 310 13.75 5.37 -13.27
N SER A 311 12.49 5.74 -13.52
CA SER A 311 11.65 6.47 -12.56
C SER A 311 12.34 7.68 -11.90
N GLY A 312 13.13 8.44 -12.68
CA GLY A 312 13.85 9.63 -12.20
C GLY A 312 15.16 9.36 -11.44
N ARG A 313 15.54 8.10 -11.25
CA ARG A 313 16.78 7.69 -10.56
C ARG A 313 17.75 7.04 -11.54
N GLU A 314 19.05 7.24 -11.32
CA GLU A 314 20.09 6.68 -12.17
C GLU A 314 20.46 5.27 -11.69
N VAL A 315 20.34 4.28 -12.57
CA VAL A 315 20.83 2.92 -12.37
C VAL A 315 22.14 2.75 -13.11
N VAL A 316 23.17 2.27 -12.41
CA VAL A 316 24.53 2.14 -12.91
C VAL A 316 24.97 0.69 -12.85
N LEU A 317 25.42 0.15 -13.98
CA LEU A 317 26.15 -1.10 -14.06
C LEU A 317 27.64 -0.78 -14.12
N ALA A 318 28.42 -1.33 -13.19
CA ALA A 318 29.86 -1.16 -13.15
C ALA A 318 30.59 -2.50 -13.16
N GLU A 319 31.77 -2.52 -13.78
CA GLU A 319 32.66 -3.68 -13.82
C GLU A 319 34.09 -3.28 -13.36
N ALA A 320 34.65 -4.04 -12.43
CA ALA A 320 36.04 -3.91 -12.01
C ALA A 320 36.80 -5.24 -12.21
N ARG A 321 38.12 -5.15 -12.34
CA ARG A 321 38.98 -6.33 -12.38
C ARG A 321 39.37 -6.73 -10.96
N GLY A 322 39.29 -8.02 -10.66
CA GLY A 322 39.57 -8.57 -9.33
C GLY A 322 38.30 -9.04 -8.63
N ASP A 323 38.41 -9.28 -7.33
CA ASP A 323 37.34 -9.82 -6.50
C ASP A 323 36.61 -8.72 -5.70
N ASP A 324 37.01 -7.45 -5.84
CA ASP A 324 36.39 -6.33 -5.16
C ASP A 324 35.26 -5.76 -6.02
N ALA A 325 34.08 -5.58 -5.42
CA ALA A 325 32.93 -4.97 -6.11
C ALA A 325 33.31 -3.56 -6.62
N PRO A 326 33.02 -3.23 -7.89
CA PRO A 326 33.23 -1.88 -8.39
C PRO A 326 32.35 -0.89 -7.62
N ASP A 327 32.99 0.08 -7.00
CA ASP A 327 32.30 1.21 -6.38
C ASP A 327 32.01 2.30 -7.43
N VAL A 328 30.86 2.95 -7.29
CA VAL A 328 30.39 3.96 -8.24
C VAL A 328 30.52 5.34 -7.60
N SER A 329 31.32 6.20 -8.21
CA SER A 329 31.38 7.61 -7.82
C SER A 329 30.24 8.39 -8.47
N PHE A 330 29.54 9.20 -7.70
CA PHE A 330 28.45 10.05 -8.17
C PHE A 330 28.48 11.41 -7.49
N ARG A 331 27.84 12.37 -8.13
CA ARG A 331 27.63 13.71 -7.57
C ARG A 331 26.17 13.90 -7.23
N LEU A 332 25.90 14.30 -5.99
CA LEU A 332 24.59 14.68 -5.50
C LEU A 332 24.65 16.14 -5.02
N GLY A 333 23.92 17.01 -5.72
CA GLY A 333 24.08 18.46 -5.55
C GLY A 333 25.50 18.92 -5.85
N GLN A 334 26.18 19.47 -4.83
CA GLN A 334 27.58 19.94 -4.93
C GLN A 334 28.59 18.98 -4.27
N ARG A 335 28.14 17.85 -3.74
CA ARG A 335 29.00 16.87 -3.06
C ARG A 335 29.23 15.66 -3.95
N GLU A 336 30.40 15.06 -3.78
CA GLU A 336 30.77 13.82 -4.43
C GLU A 336 30.80 12.71 -3.40
N TYR A 337 30.26 11.57 -3.79
CA TYR A 337 30.16 10.37 -2.98
C TYR A 337 30.63 9.17 -3.79
N THR A 338 31.02 8.11 -3.11
CA THR A 338 30.97 6.77 -3.67
C THR A 338 29.75 6.04 -3.14
N GLY A 339 29.27 5.00 -3.83
CA GLY A 339 28.12 4.19 -3.42
C GLY A 339 28.30 3.65 -2.01
N GLN A 340 29.48 3.06 -1.75
CA GLN A 340 29.81 2.51 -0.44
C GLN A 340 29.84 3.58 0.66
N THR A 341 30.56 4.69 0.45
CA THR A 341 30.66 5.75 1.46
C THR A 341 29.30 6.39 1.75
N TYR A 342 28.47 6.62 0.72
CA TYR A 342 27.14 7.15 0.94
C TYR A 342 26.26 6.21 1.77
N GLN A 343 26.34 4.90 1.53
CA GLN A 343 25.59 3.90 2.32
C GLN A 343 26.10 3.79 3.74
N ASP A 344 27.42 3.75 3.93
CA ASP A 344 28.03 3.71 5.25
C ASP A 344 27.63 4.95 6.05
N ASP A 345 27.70 6.14 5.45
CA ASP A 345 27.28 7.41 6.07
C ASP A 345 25.77 7.40 6.38
N LEU A 346 24.94 6.83 5.51
CA LEU A 346 23.49 6.74 5.71
C LEU A 346 23.09 5.75 6.82
N LEU A 347 23.89 4.71 7.04
CA LEU A 347 23.59 3.62 7.98
C LEU A 347 24.39 3.71 9.29
N THR A 348 25.18 4.75 9.46
CA THR A 348 25.95 4.98 10.68
C THR A 348 25.71 6.38 11.22
N LEU A 349 25.87 6.51 12.54
CA LEU A 349 25.65 7.75 13.26
C LEU A 349 26.88 8.03 14.13
N ASP A 350 27.64 9.05 13.78
CA ASP A 350 28.83 9.52 14.48
C ASP A 350 28.46 10.50 15.60
N LEU A 351 28.64 10.05 16.84
CA LEU A 351 28.51 10.91 18.02
C LEU A 351 29.82 11.64 18.37
N GLY A 352 30.88 11.48 17.56
CA GLY A 352 32.24 11.99 17.75
C GLY A 352 33.09 11.11 18.67
N SER A 353 32.49 10.48 19.68
CA SER A 353 33.16 9.52 20.58
C SER A 353 33.07 8.07 20.09
N GLN A 354 32.03 7.75 19.32
CA GLN A 354 31.73 6.40 18.83
C GLN A 354 30.81 6.48 17.61
N LEU A 355 30.90 5.46 16.77
CA LEU A 355 29.95 5.19 15.70
C LEU A 355 28.84 4.28 16.21
N LEU A 356 27.60 4.65 15.93
CA LEU A 356 26.41 3.87 16.20
C LEU A 356 25.76 3.42 14.90
N SER A 357 25.04 2.30 14.95
CA SER A 357 24.21 1.81 13.85
C SER A 357 22.76 1.76 14.32
N PRO A 358 21.82 2.51 13.70
CA PRO A 358 20.41 2.30 13.92
C PRO A 358 20.01 0.91 13.39
N ALA A 359 19.23 0.18 14.18
CA ALA A 359 18.73 -1.14 13.85
C ALA A 359 17.34 -1.32 14.45
N GLU A 360 16.52 -2.21 13.89
CA GLU A 360 15.31 -2.64 14.58
C GLU A 360 15.64 -3.56 15.75
N SER A 361 14.88 -3.42 16.84
CA SER A 361 14.96 -4.29 18.01
C SER A 361 14.50 -5.71 17.69
N LEU A 362 15.40 -6.69 17.76
CA LEU A 362 15.04 -8.10 17.67
C LEU A 362 14.09 -8.57 18.80
N GLU A 363 14.09 -7.88 19.94
CA GLU A 363 13.24 -8.21 21.09
C GLU A 363 11.87 -7.54 21.05
N GLN A 364 11.72 -6.46 20.28
CA GLN A 364 10.52 -5.62 20.21
C GLN A 364 10.32 -5.16 18.77
N PRO A 365 9.65 -5.95 17.92
CA PRO A 365 9.35 -5.56 16.54
C PRO A 365 8.70 -4.17 16.49
N GLY A 366 9.11 -3.36 15.52
CA GLY A 366 8.70 -1.96 15.37
C GLY A 366 9.39 -0.96 16.31
N ALA A 367 10.35 -1.39 17.15
CA ALA A 367 11.15 -0.52 18.00
C ALA A 367 12.54 -0.24 17.38
N LEU A 368 13.06 0.96 17.57
CA LEU A 368 14.40 1.37 17.14
C LEU A 368 15.43 1.08 18.24
N GLN A 369 16.59 0.55 17.89
CA GLN A 369 17.77 0.53 18.74
C GLN A 369 18.95 1.24 18.07
N LEU A 370 19.80 1.88 18.88
CA LEU A 370 21.11 2.35 18.44
C LEU A 370 22.18 1.44 19.02
N LEU A 371 22.85 0.71 18.15
CA LEU A 371 23.88 -0.26 18.51
C LEU A 371 25.26 0.37 18.40
N THR A 372 26.17 0.05 19.33
CA THR A 372 27.60 0.39 19.14
C THR A 372 28.18 -0.37 17.94
N GLY A 373 29.26 0.11 17.32
CA GLY A 373 29.87 -0.54 16.14
C GLY A 373 30.25 -2.03 16.22
N SER A 374 30.21 -2.68 17.40
CA SER A 374 30.30 -4.16 17.50
C SER A 374 28.96 -4.88 17.26
N GLY A 375 27.84 -4.16 17.18
CA GLY A 375 26.49 -4.71 17.10
C GLY A 375 25.96 -5.36 18.39
N GLU A 376 26.80 -5.52 19.42
CA GLU A 376 26.49 -6.35 20.59
C GLU A 376 25.73 -5.62 21.71
N ARG A 377 25.72 -4.28 21.69
CA ARG A 377 25.16 -3.47 22.77
C ARG A 377 24.33 -2.32 22.23
N SER A 378 23.06 -2.30 22.62
CA SER A 378 22.19 -1.12 22.50
C SER A 378 22.59 -0.06 23.53
N VAL A 379 22.72 1.19 23.07
CA VAL A 379 22.90 2.39 23.92
C VAL A 379 21.63 3.22 24.04
N LEU A 380 20.66 2.99 23.15
CA LEU A 380 19.33 3.59 23.17
C LEU A 380 18.35 2.60 22.53
N THR A 381 17.20 2.39 23.17
CA THR A 381 16.06 1.68 22.58
C THR A 381 14.83 2.58 22.70
N LEU A 382 14.15 2.83 21.59
CA LEU A 382 12.88 3.56 21.54
C LEU A 382 11.78 2.58 21.12
N GLY A 383 10.77 2.40 21.97
CA GLY A 383 9.64 1.51 21.71
C GLY A 383 8.76 1.99 20.55
N ALA A 384 7.94 1.09 20.01
CA ALA A 384 7.00 1.42 18.93
C ALA A 384 6.07 2.60 19.29
N GLU A 385 5.53 2.61 20.51
CA GLU A 385 4.68 3.70 21.04
C GLU A 385 5.41 5.06 21.14
N GLU A 386 6.73 5.05 21.38
CA GLU A 386 7.52 6.28 21.37
C GLU A 386 7.70 6.79 19.94
N LEU A 387 7.99 5.88 19.00
CA LEU A 387 8.15 6.22 17.58
C LEU A 387 6.85 6.72 16.93
N GLU A 388 5.68 6.33 17.46
CA GLU A 388 4.37 6.85 17.04
C GLU A 388 4.20 8.35 17.32
N GLN A 389 4.99 8.95 18.20
CA GLN A 389 4.97 10.40 18.43
C GLN A 389 5.47 11.19 17.21
N GLY A 390 6.03 10.52 16.21
CA GLY A 390 6.62 11.11 15.01
C GLY A 390 8.00 11.68 15.29
N LEU A 391 8.13 12.57 16.28
CA LEU A 391 9.40 13.20 16.65
C LEU A 391 9.75 12.90 18.11
N VAL A 392 10.87 12.21 18.33
CA VAL A 392 11.39 11.89 19.66
C VAL A 392 12.78 12.49 19.81
N THR A 393 13.07 13.12 20.95
CA THR A 393 14.43 13.59 21.28
C THR A 393 14.94 12.86 22.51
N SER A 394 16.12 12.26 22.39
CA SER A 394 16.81 11.55 23.46
C SER A 394 18.25 12.04 23.62
N THR A 395 19.00 11.47 24.56
CA THR A 395 20.41 11.81 24.80
C THR A 395 21.25 10.55 24.88
N VAL A 396 22.32 10.50 24.09
CA VAL A 396 23.30 9.41 24.10
C VAL A 396 24.68 10.01 24.29
N ASP A 397 25.39 9.58 25.33
CA ASP A 397 26.70 10.11 25.73
C ASP A 397 26.79 11.64 25.81
N GLY A 398 25.70 12.27 26.27
CA GLY A 398 25.60 13.72 26.46
C GLY A 398 25.32 14.51 25.17
N ARG A 399 25.09 13.83 24.05
CA ARG A 399 24.73 14.41 22.76
C ARG A 399 23.25 14.14 22.49
N SER A 400 22.56 15.11 21.91
CA SER A 400 21.13 14.96 21.62
C SER A 400 20.94 14.18 20.33
N VAL A 401 20.07 13.18 20.39
CA VAL A 401 19.67 12.36 19.26
C VAL A 401 18.19 12.63 18.99
N VAL A 402 17.89 13.05 17.77
CA VAL A 402 16.55 13.34 17.29
C VAL A 402 16.13 12.20 16.36
N VAL A 403 14.98 11.61 16.63
CA VAL A 403 14.40 10.53 15.84
C VAL A 403 13.12 11.04 15.21
N ALA A 404 13.06 11.02 13.89
CA ALA A 404 11.93 11.46 13.08
C ALA A 404 11.35 10.27 12.29
N THR A 405 10.26 9.71 12.80
CA THR A 405 9.53 8.57 12.21
C THR A 405 8.61 9.06 11.09
N GLY A 406 8.71 8.45 9.92
CA GLY A 406 7.94 8.80 8.73
C GLY A 406 8.43 10.04 7.99
N TRP A 407 9.53 10.65 8.43
CA TRP A 407 10.15 11.75 7.69
C TRP A 407 11.08 11.23 6.61
N ASP A 408 10.71 11.46 5.34
CA ASP A 408 11.58 11.25 4.20
C ASP A 408 12.33 12.55 3.86
N GLY A 409 13.61 12.61 4.27
CA GLY A 409 14.54 13.67 3.90
C GLY A 409 14.93 13.67 2.43
N GLY A 410 14.54 12.64 1.66
CA GLY A 410 14.86 12.41 0.27
C GLY A 410 16.34 12.12 0.04
N ALA A 411 16.72 12.09 -1.24
CA ALA A 411 18.09 11.83 -1.68
C ALA A 411 19.15 12.72 -0.99
N GLY A 412 18.84 13.99 -0.78
CA GLY A 412 19.78 14.96 -0.19
C GLY A 412 19.92 14.89 1.33
N VAL A 413 19.32 13.91 2.03
CA VAL A 413 19.18 13.92 3.49
C VAL A 413 20.50 14.22 4.24
N LEU A 414 21.62 13.60 3.84
CA LEU A 414 22.94 13.81 4.46
C LEU A 414 23.50 15.26 4.32
N ALA A 415 22.98 16.05 3.38
CA ALA A 415 23.42 17.43 3.12
C ALA A 415 22.36 18.47 3.50
N ASP A 416 21.10 18.10 3.32
CA ASP A 416 19.97 19.02 3.33
C ASP A 416 19.10 18.87 4.58
N ALA A 417 19.30 17.84 5.40
CA ALA A 417 18.64 17.73 6.69
C ALA A 417 18.89 18.95 7.58
N ARG A 418 17.84 19.45 8.22
CA ARG A 418 17.88 20.56 9.18
C ARG A 418 17.06 20.20 10.40
N VAL A 419 17.53 20.67 11.56
CA VAL A 419 16.80 20.55 12.83
C VAL A 419 16.40 21.97 13.26
N GLU A 420 15.12 22.16 13.59
CA GLU A 420 14.65 23.43 14.14
C GLU A 420 14.78 23.39 15.65
N LEU A 421 15.53 24.35 16.21
CA LEU A 421 15.73 24.53 17.63
C LEU A 421 15.02 25.79 18.10
N ASP A 422 14.51 25.79 19.33
CA ASP A 422 13.99 26.96 20.02
C ASP A 422 14.55 27.04 21.44
N ASP A 423 15.19 28.15 21.78
CA ASP A 423 15.72 28.46 23.11
C ASP A 423 14.83 29.43 23.91
N GLY A 424 13.64 29.76 23.37
CA GLY A 424 12.71 30.76 23.87
C GLY A 424 12.89 32.15 23.25
N SER A 425 13.92 32.36 22.42
CA SER A 425 14.09 33.59 21.63
C SER A 425 13.50 33.50 20.22
N GLY A 426 13.08 32.30 19.81
CA GLY A 426 12.44 32.01 18.54
C GLY A 426 13.11 30.86 17.79
N PRO A 427 12.41 30.26 16.81
CA PRO A 427 12.90 29.10 16.08
C PRO A 427 14.10 29.44 15.19
N ARG A 428 15.09 28.55 15.17
CA ARG A 428 16.25 28.61 14.28
C ARG A 428 16.56 27.25 13.69
N TRP A 429 16.92 27.21 12.41
CA TRP A 429 17.36 25.99 11.75
C TRP A 429 18.87 25.80 11.91
N VAL A 430 19.27 24.59 12.30
CA VAL A 430 20.67 24.16 12.35
C VAL A 430 20.91 22.96 11.43
N VAL A 431 22.16 22.79 11.02
CA VAL A 431 22.60 21.56 10.36
C VAL A 431 22.88 20.53 11.46
N PRO A 432 22.33 19.31 11.37
CA PRO A 432 22.70 18.23 12.29
C PRO A 432 24.20 17.92 12.13
N ASP A 433 24.82 17.45 13.21
CA ASP A 433 26.22 17.02 13.18
C ASP A 433 26.38 15.73 12.38
N ASP A 434 25.37 14.85 12.43
CA ASP A 434 25.30 13.66 11.60
C ASP A 434 23.86 13.15 11.40
N VAL A 435 23.64 12.31 10.39
CA VAL A 435 22.32 11.76 10.04
C VAL A 435 22.42 10.32 9.55
N ALA A 436 21.58 9.44 10.12
CA ALA A 436 21.37 8.08 9.63
C ALA A 436 19.89 7.85 9.28
N GLN A 437 19.60 6.87 8.43
CA GLN A 437 18.24 6.41 8.12
C GLN A 437 18.16 4.88 8.16
N ILE A 438 17.02 4.37 8.63
CA ILE A 438 16.67 2.96 8.59
C ILE A 438 15.19 2.82 8.24
N VAL A 439 14.84 1.75 7.52
CA VAL A 439 13.45 1.31 7.37
C VAL A 439 13.22 0.11 8.28
N LEU A 440 12.21 0.19 9.15
CA LEU A 440 11.81 -0.90 10.03
C LEU A 440 11.08 -2.00 9.23
N THR A 441 10.95 -3.20 9.80
CA THR A 441 10.24 -4.32 9.16
C THR A 441 8.76 -4.04 8.88
N ASP A 442 8.16 -3.06 9.53
CA ASP A 442 6.80 -2.58 9.21
C ASP A 442 6.74 -1.55 8.05
N GLY A 443 7.89 -1.26 7.42
CA GLY A 443 8.03 -0.32 6.32
C GLY A 443 8.15 1.15 6.74
N ARG A 444 8.12 1.47 8.04
CA ARG A 444 8.31 2.85 8.51
C ARG A 444 9.77 3.28 8.34
N LEU A 445 9.98 4.37 7.60
CA LEU A 445 11.25 5.08 7.54
C LEU A 445 11.50 5.84 8.84
N VAL A 446 12.69 5.68 9.42
CA VAL A 446 13.13 6.37 10.62
C VAL A 446 14.43 7.09 10.32
N SER A 447 14.41 8.41 10.45
CA SER A 447 15.60 9.26 10.34
C SER A 447 16.13 9.59 11.73
N VAL A 448 17.42 9.38 11.96
CA VAL A 448 18.10 9.64 13.23
C VAL A 448 19.14 10.73 13.01
N LEU A 449 19.06 11.83 13.77
CA LEU A 449 19.93 12.99 13.61
C LEU A 449 20.65 13.29 14.92
N VAL A 450 21.95 13.61 14.85
CA VAL A 450 22.71 14.12 16.00
C VAL A 450 22.72 15.63 15.96
N VAL A 451 22.44 16.28 17.08
CA VAL A 451 22.47 17.73 17.19
C VAL A 451 23.13 18.17 18.49
N ASP A 452 23.95 19.21 18.42
CA ASP A 452 24.49 19.89 19.60
C ASP A 452 23.46 20.88 20.16
N LEU A 453 22.87 20.56 21.31
CA LEU A 453 21.97 21.48 22.02
C LEU A 453 22.77 22.33 23.00
N ALA A 454 22.62 23.65 22.92
CA ALA A 454 23.28 24.59 23.81
C ALA A 454 22.27 25.17 24.83
N GLY A 455 22.53 24.97 26.13
CA GLY A 455 21.76 25.62 27.19
C GLY A 455 20.32 25.13 27.29
N SER A 456 19.37 25.96 26.84
CA SER A 456 17.92 25.70 26.91
C SER A 456 17.29 25.38 25.55
N ASP A 457 18.10 25.11 24.52
CA ASP A 457 17.59 24.67 23.21
C ASP A 457 16.67 23.45 23.34
N GLN A 458 15.51 23.52 22.69
CA GLN A 458 14.60 22.39 22.49
C GLN A 458 14.44 22.12 21.00
N VAL A 459 14.35 20.85 20.64
CA VAL A 459 14.08 20.42 19.26
C VAL A 459 12.58 20.58 19.01
N VAL A 460 12.22 21.35 17.99
CA VAL A 460 10.82 21.62 17.62
C VAL A 460 10.37 20.70 16.50
N THR A 461 11.19 20.54 15.46
CA THR A 461 10.94 19.64 14.32
C THR A 461 12.20 19.44 13.49
N VAL A 462 12.10 18.65 12.43
CA VAL A 462 13.09 18.50 11.36
C VAL A 462 12.58 19.08 10.05
N GLY A 463 13.45 19.20 9.07
CA GLY A 463 13.10 19.70 7.75
C GLY A 463 14.19 19.45 6.73
N ARG A 464 13.86 19.66 5.46
CA ARG A 464 14.80 19.55 4.34
C ARG A 464 15.08 20.91 3.74
N ARG A 465 16.34 21.25 3.53
CA ARG A 465 16.72 22.43 2.77
C ARG A 465 16.37 22.25 1.29
N ASP A 466 15.65 23.21 0.73
CA ASP A 466 15.40 23.35 -0.71
C ASP A 466 15.80 24.76 -1.16
N GLY A 467 16.95 24.86 -1.83
CA GLY A 467 17.57 26.14 -2.17
C GLY A 467 17.89 26.99 -0.93
N ASP A 468 17.22 28.12 -0.79
CA ASP A 468 17.37 29.06 0.34
C ASP A 468 16.30 28.89 1.42
N GLN A 469 15.35 27.97 1.23
CA GLN A 469 14.27 27.70 2.18
C GLN A 469 14.48 26.35 2.86
N VAL A 470 13.87 26.17 4.02
CA VAL A 470 13.76 24.87 4.69
C VAL A 470 12.30 24.47 4.65
N GLN A 471 12.01 23.36 3.98
CA GLN A 471 10.72 22.72 4.03
C GLN A 471 10.59 22.04 5.39
N ARG A 472 9.79 22.65 6.27
CA ARG A 472 9.46 22.13 7.59
C ARG A 472 8.72 20.79 7.43
N TRP A 473 9.12 19.79 8.20
CA TRP A 473 8.34 18.56 8.34
C TRP A 473 7.27 18.74 9.42
N GLU A 474 6.07 18.26 9.13
CA GLU A 474 4.98 18.15 10.08
C GLU A 474 4.77 16.64 10.32
N PRO A 475 5.06 16.13 11.53
CA PRO A 475 4.86 14.72 11.81
C PRO A 475 3.39 14.35 11.60
N PRO A 476 3.12 13.15 11.04
CA PRO A 476 1.75 12.69 10.89
C PRO A 476 1.09 12.63 12.27
N VAL A 477 -0.06 13.30 12.41
CA VAL A 477 -0.87 13.22 13.63
C VAL A 477 -1.56 11.86 13.63
N LEU A 478 -1.06 10.90 14.41
CA LEU A 478 -1.77 9.65 14.64
C LEU A 478 -2.97 9.94 15.56
N ALA A 479 -4.16 9.92 14.98
CA ALA A 479 -5.41 10.01 15.74
C ALA A 479 -6.09 8.64 15.69
N ALA A 480 -6.02 7.90 16.80
CA ALA A 480 -6.67 6.61 17.01
C ALA A 480 -6.47 5.59 15.86
N GLY A 481 -5.23 5.13 15.63
CA GLY A 481 -4.93 4.06 14.66
C GLY A 481 -5.06 4.44 13.17
N VAL A 482 -5.40 5.71 12.89
CA VAL A 482 -5.41 6.26 11.53
C VAL A 482 -4.15 7.10 11.31
N GLU A 483 -3.31 6.65 10.39
CA GLU A 483 -2.12 7.37 9.94
C GLU A 483 -2.47 8.29 8.76
N TRP A 484 -2.13 9.56 8.84
CA TRP A 484 -2.38 10.50 7.75
C TRP A 484 -1.11 10.70 6.93
N ARG A 485 -1.13 10.31 5.65
CA ARG A 485 0.00 10.53 4.73
C ARG A 485 -0.38 11.52 3.64
N GLN A 486 0.60 12.29 3.16
CA GLN A 486 0.44 13.09 1.94
C GLN A 486 0.71 12.20 0.73
N VAL A 487 -0.31 11.96 -0.10
CA VAL A 487 -0.19 11.26 -1.38
C VAL A 487 -0.57 12.26 -2.46
N ASP A 488 0.34 12.58 -3.37
CA ASP A 488 0.16 13.59 -4.43
C ASP A 488 -0.30 14.98 -3.93
N GLY A 489 0.16 15.37 -2.73
CA GLY A 489 -0.21 16.64 -2.09
C GLY A 489 -1.62 16.68 -1.49
N ALA A 490 -2.30 15.53 -1.42
CA ALA A 490 -3.56 15.36 -0.72
C ALA A 490 -3.37 14.51 0.55
N PRO A 491 -4.00 14.88 1.68
CA PRO A 491 -4.03 14.01 2.85
C PRO A 491 -4.91 12.78 2.56
N VAL A 492 -4.35 11.59 2.77
CA VAL A 492 -5.00 10.28 2.65
C VAL A 492 -4.88 9.55 3.98
N PRO A 493 -5.99 9.04 4.56
CA PRO A 493 -5.91 8.23 5.75
C PRO A 493 -5.47 6.82 5.41
N PHE A 494 -4.62 6.27 6.27
CA PHE A 494 -4.13 4.91 6.26
C PHE A 494 -4.61 4.23 7.54
N VAL A 495 -5.15 3.03 7.42
CA VAL A 495 -5.50 2.17 8.55
C VAL A 495 -4.69 0.89 8.38
N GLU A 496 -3.93 0.51 9.41
CA GLU A 496 -3.04 -0.66 9.36
C GLU A 496 -2.11 -0.63 8.13
N GLY A 497 -1.57 0.54 7.80
CA GLY A 497 -0.67 0.74 6.66
C GLY A 497 -1.32 0.69 5.27
N ARG A 498 -2.65 0.57 5.17
CA ARG A 498 -3.39 0.56 3.90
C ARG A 498 -4.09 1.90 3.66
N PRO A 499 -3.94 2.53 2.46
CA PRO A 499 -4.67 3.74 2.15
C PRO A 499 -6.16 3.45 2.03
N LEU A 500 -7.00 4.26 2.67
CA LEU A 500 -8.45 4.19 2.49
C LEU A 500 -8.84 4.92 1.20
N ALA A 501 -9.67 4.28 0.38
CA ALA A 501 -10.12 4.84 -0.88
C ALA A 501 -11.18 5.92 -0.63
N ARG A 502 -11.10 7.03 -1.36
CA ARG A 502 -12.13 8.06 -1.31
C ARG A 502 -13.44 7.52 -1.90
N VAL A 503 -14.52 7.53 -1.11
CA VAL A 503 -15.83 6.98 -1.52
C VAL A 503 -16.82 8.04 -1.99
N ALA A 504 -16.54 9.34 -1.80
CA ALA A 504 -17.40 10.42 -2.29
C ALA A 504 -16.62 11.66 -2.80
N ASP A 505 -17.01 12.16 -3.97
CA ASP A 505 -16.47 13.36 -4.64
C ASP A 505 -17.09 14.68 -4.15
N GLY A 506 -17.33 14.79 -2.85
CA GLY A 506 -17.78 16.05 -2.24
C GLY A 506 -16.89 17.24 -2.66
N PRO A 507 -17.43 18.47 -2.72
CA PRO A 507 -16.67 19.65 -3.13
C PRO A 507 -15.39 19.80 -2.29
N PRO A 508 -14.30 20.36 -2.87
CA PRO A 508 -12.95 20.34 -2.27
C PRO A 508 -12.83 21.04 -0.91
N ASP A 509 -13.76 21.94 -0.62
CA ASP A 509 -14.02 22.74 0.58
C ASP A 509 -15.02 22.08 1.56
N GLY A 510 -15.55 20.90 1.22
CA GLY A 510 -16.48 20.11 2.02
C GLY A 510 -15.86 18.87 2.68
N VAL A 511 -16.75 18.10 3.31
CA VAL A 511 -16.41 16.88 4.05
C VAL A 511 -15.97 15.75 3.10
N ARG A 512 -14.90 15.02 3.44
CA ARG A 512 -14.36 13.91 2.62
C ARG A 512 -14.56 12.58 3.32
N HIS A 513 -14.95 11.57 2.55
CA HIS A 513 -15.25 10.23 3.04
C HIS A 513 -14.27 9.23 2.45
N TYR A 514 -13.71 8.36 3.29
CA TYR A 514 -12.78 7.30 2.90
C TYR A 514 -13.26 5.96 3.47
N ALA A 515 -13.06 4.86 2.74
CA ALA A 515 -13.43 3.50 3.18
C ALA A 515 -12.54 2.42 2.52
N GLU A 516 -12.53 1.20 3.08
CA GLU A 516 -11.76 0.06 2.57
C GLU A 516 -12.36 -0.58 1.28
N GLY A 517 -13.37 0.05 0.68
CA GLY A 517 -13.99 -0.39 -0.57
C GLY A 517 -15.38 0.19 -0.80
N GLN A 518 -15.90 0.07 -2.02
CA GLN A 518 -17.29 0.47 -2.30
C GLN A 518 -18.27 -0.43 -1.53
N GLY A 519 -19.04 0.16 -0.61
CA GLY A 519 -20.04 -0.55 0.20
C GLY A 519 -19.51 -1.23 1.46
N SER A 520 -18.22 -1.11 1.77
CA SER A 520 -17.68 -1.54 3.07
C SER A 520 -17.79 -0.40 4.07
N ALA A 521 -18.40 -0.67 5.22
CA ALA A 521 -18.39 0.27 6.34
C ALA A 521 -17.09 0.15 7.17
N ARG A 522 -16.28 -0.90 6.95
CA ARG A 522 -14.95 -1.04 7.55
C ARG A 522 -13.99 0.06 7.09
N GLY A 523 -13.26 0.63 8.04
CA GLY A 523 -12.29 1.70 7.79
C GLY A 523 -12.93 3.00 7.30
N TYR A 524 -14.17 3.32 7.71
CA TYR A 524 -14.85 4.53 7.26
C TYR A 524 -14.38 5.79 8.03
N VAL A 525 -13.73 6.72 7.34
CA VAL A 525 -13.21 7.96 7.93
C VAL A 525 -13.84 9.20 7.29
N VAL A 526 -14.25 10.17 8.11
CA VAL A 526 -14.89 11.43 7.69
C VAL A 526 -14.00 12.62 8.06
N LEU A 527 -13.62 13.44 7.07
CA LEU A 527 -12.83 14.66 7.25
C LEU A 527 -13.69 15.91 7.07
N GLN A 528 -13.52 16.95 7.88
CA GLN A 528 -14.04 18.29 7.58
C GLN A 528 -13.06 19.11 6.71
N GLY A 529 -13.61 19.96 5.83
CA GLY A 529 -12.85 20.75 4.86
C GLY A 529 -11.85 21.74 5.49
N GLN A 530 -10.80 22.04 4.71
CA GLN A 530 -9.54 22.67 5.13
C GLN A 530 -9.67 24.05 5.81
N ALA A 531 -9.45 24.08 7.13
CA ALA A 531 -8.92 25.25 7.83
C ALA A 531 -7.83 24.79 8.81
N ALA A 532 -6.78 25.59 8.97
CA ALA A 532 -5.71 25.33 9.94
C ALA A 532 -6.33 25.20 11.36
N GLY A 533 -6.10 24.06 12.02
CA GLY A 533 -6.75 23.70 13.29
C GLY A 533 -7.99 22.81 13.17
N ALA A 534 -8.11 22.03 12.08
CA ALA A 534 -9.18 21.04 11.91
C ALA A 534 -9.18 19.99 13.03
N THR A 535 -10.36 19.71 13.59
CA THR A 535 -10.59 18.61 14.53
C THR A 535 -10.87 17.34 13.72
N PHE A 536 -10.05 16.31 13.93
CA PHE A 536 -10.22 14.99 13.30
C PHE A 536 -11.07 14.11 14.21
N VAL A 537 -12.09 13.46 13.68
CA VAL A 537 -12.86 12.45 14.42
C VAL A 537 -12.61 11.09 13.76
N PRO A 538 -11.59 10.34 14.20
CA PRO A 538 -11.43 8.95 13.77
C PRO A 538 -12.57 8.10 14.35
N LEU A 539 -13.15 7.23 13.53
CA LEU A 539 -14.05 6.17 13.95
C LEU A 539 -13.43 4.84 13.50
N LEU A 540 -13.14 3.94 14.44
CA LEU A 540 -12.67 2.58 14.19
C LEU A 540 -13.65 1.57 14.81
N GLU A 541 -13.74 0.40 14.16
CA GLU A 541 -14.67 -0.70 14.48
C GLU A 541 -14.10 -1.61 15.59
N GLY A 542 -14.98 -2.06 16.49
CA GLY A 542 -14.77 -3.25 17.34
C GLY A 542 -16.06 -4.06 17.46
N ASP A 543 -15.97 -5.38 17.26
CA ASP A 543 -17.05 -6.39 17.42
C ASP A 543 -18.26 -6.35 16.46
N GLY A 544 -18.09 -5.91 15.21
CA GLY A 544 -18.99 -6.25 14.11
C GLY A 544 -20.27 -5.40 13.97
N GLU A 545 -20.35 -4.25 14.62
CA GLU A 545 -21.29 -3.18 14.27
C GLU A 545 -20.58 -1.83 14.18
N LEU A 546 -20.79 -1.12 13.07
CA LEU A 546 -20.29 0.23 12.84
C LEU A 546 -21.31 1.28 13.28
N LEU A 547 -20.85 2.25 14.08
CA LEU A 547 -21.62 3.41 14.50
C LEU A 547 -21.32 4.59 13.55
N THR A 548 -22.38 5.17 12.99
CA THR A 548 -22.32 6.24 11.98
C THR A 548 -21.87 7.58 12.57
N ALA A 549 -21.02 8.30 11.83
CA ALA A 549 -20.67 9.70 12.06
C ALA A 549 -21.92 10.62 12.04
N PRO A 550 -21.90 11.79 12.71
CA PRO A 550 -23.01 12.74 12.70
C PRO A 550 -23.37 13.22 11.29
N GLU A 551 -24.66 13.40 11.07
CA GLU A 551 -25.28 13.66 9.76
C GLU A 551 -25.25 15.15 9.38
N MET A 552 -25.14 15.43 8.09
CA MET A 552 -25.07 16.80 7.54
C MET A 552 -26.37 17.23 6.85
N VAL A 553 -26.61 18.55 6.89
CA VAL A 553 -27.56 19.25 6.03
C VAL A 553 -27.12 19.06 4.57
N HIS A 554 -27.96 18.39 3.77
CA HIS A 554 -27.69 18.05 2.37
C HIS A 554 -28.10 19.16 1.40
N GLN A 555 -29.21 19.83 1.67
CA GLN A 555 -29.74 20.90 0.84
C GLN A 555 -30.44 21.93 1.71
N MET A 556 -30.29 23.21 1.37
CA MET A 556 -30.98 24.32 2.00
C MET A 556 -31.80 25.03 0.93
N ASP A 557 -33.12 25.07 1.13
CA ASP A 557 -34.06 25.80 0.27
C ASP A 557 -34.76 26.89 1.08
N GLU A 558 -34.90 28.07 0.49
CA GLU A 558 -35.80 29.10 1.03
C GLU A 558 -37.18 28.91 0.41
N VAL A 559 -38.20 28.72 1.25
CA VAL A 559 -39.58 28.50 0.82
C VAL A 559 -40.49 29.56 1.43
N GLU A 560 -41.23 30.29 0.61
CA GLU A 560 -42.24 31.23 1.07
C GLU A 560 -43.51 30.47 1.48
N VAL A 561 -43.90 30.59 2.76
CA VAL A 561 -45.12 29.98 3.32
C VAL A 561 -45.95 31.07 3.97
N ASP A 562 -47.19 31.27 3.50
CA ASP A 562 -48.11 32.29 4.00
C ASP A 562 -47.56 33.75 4.01
N GLY A 563 -46.57 34.04 3.17
CA GLY A 563 -45.94 35.37 3.02
C GLY A 563 -44.66 35.57 3.84
N ASP A 564 -44.22 34.56 4.59
CA ASP A 564 -42.93 34.55 5.31
C ASP A 564 -41.94 33.58 4.65
N VAL A 565 -40.69 34.00 4.49
CA VAL A 565 -39.61 33.15 3.96
C VAL A 565 -39.13 32.22 5.07
N SER A 566 -39.26 30.92 4.87
CA SER A 566 -38.80 29.87 5.78
C SER A 566 -37.59 29.14 5.19
N THR A 567 -36.55 28.93 5.99
CA THR A 567 -35.43 28.07 5.61
C THR A 567 -35.81 26.62 5.85
N VAL A 568 -35.74 25.80 4.79
CA VAL A 568 -36.03 24.37 4.79
C VAL A 568 -34.74 23.61 4.52
N LEU A 569 -34.35 22.75 5.45
CA LEU A 569 -33.15 21.94 5.38
C LEU A 569 -33.52 20.50 5.11
N THR A 570 -32.99 19.93 4.03
CA THR A 570 -33.01 18.49 3.80
C THR A 570 -31.84 17.86 4.51
N ILE A 571 -32.10 16.89 5.38
CA ILE A 571 -31.10 16.23 6.22
C ILE A 571 -30.93 14.79 5.74
N VAL A 572 -29.68 14.37 5.52
CA VAL A 572 -29.33 13.02 5.04
C VAL A 572 -28.93 12.13 6.21
N GLY A 573 -29.70 11.06 6.36
CA GLY A 573 -29.80 10.02 7.39
C GLY A 573 -28.72 8.95 7.46
N GLY A 574 -27.54 9.19 6.91
CA GLY A 574 -26.54 8.15 6.70
C GLY A 574 -26.82 7.28 5.46
N LEU A 575 -26.08 6.17 5.35
CA LEU A 575 -26.15 5.25 4.21
C LEU A 575 -27.16 4.11 4.47
N ASP A 576 -27.88 3.66 3.46
CA ASP A 576 -28.62 2.40 3.52
C ASP A 576 -27.65 1.20 3.51
N ALA A 577 -28.21 0.00 3.65
CA ALA A 577 -27.46 -1.25 3.58
C ALA A 577 -26.68 -1.44 2.26
N ASP A 578 -27.01 -0.67 1.21
CA ASP A 578 -26.32 -0.69 -0.08
C ASP A 578 -25.29 0.43 -0.22
N GLY A 579 -25.01 1.19 0.85
CA GLY A 579 -24.05 2.29 0.86
C GLY A 579 -24.55 3.57 0.18
N ARG A 580 -25.86 3.74 -0.05
CA ARG A 580 -26.44 4.97 -0.63
C ARG A 580 -26.98 5.89 0.44
N SER A 581 -26.78 7.20 0.27
CA SER A 581 -27.35 8.22 1.16
C SER A 581 -28.88 8.10 1.23
N THR A 582 -29.42 7.89 2.44
CA THR A 582 -30.85 7.91 2.71
C THR A 582 -31.26 9.28 3.22
N LEU A 583 -32.36 9.82 2.74
CA LEU A 583 -32.92 11.09 3.21
C LEU A 583 -33.75 10.81 4.47
N ALA A 584 -33.41 11.44 5.61
CA ALA A 584 -34.05 11.12 6.90
C ALA A 584 -35.04 12.17 7.40
N GLY A 585 -34.96 13.43 6.96
CA GLY A 585 -35.93 14.42 7.42
C GLY A 585 -35.80 15.78 6.77
N VAL A 586 -36.81 16.62 6.99
CA VAL A 586 -36.84 18.02 6.59
C VAL A 586 -36.98 18.86 7.85
N ALA A 587 -36.05 19.78 8.12
CA ALA A 587 -36.17 20.74 9.20
C ALA A 587 -36.60 22.10 8.64
N ALA A 588 -37.50 22.80 9.32
CA ALA A 588 -37.87 24.18 8.97
C ALA A 588 -37.59 25.09 10.16
N GLN A 589 -37.06 26.26 9.84
CA GLN A 589 -36.98 27.34 10.79
C GLN A 589 -38.38 27.92 11.04
N ARG A 590 -38.81 28.08 12.29
CA ARG A 590 -40.10 28.73 12.61
C ARG A 590 -39.91 29.91 13.57
N ALA A 591 -39.93 31.10 12.98
CA ALA A 591 -40.19 32.42 13.56
C ALA A 591 -39.07 33.18 14.33
N ALA A 592 -39.32 34.50 14.38
CA ALA A 592 -38.49 35.69 14.60
C ALA A 592 -37.30 35.67 15.58
N GLU A 593 -36.31 36.51 15.25
CA GLU A 593 -35.15 36.91 16.08
C GLU A 593 -35.46 36.91 17.59
N GLY A 594 -34.78 36.04 18.35
CA GLY A 594 -34.86 35.99 19.82
C GLY A 594 -35.67 34.85 20.44
N ALA A 595 -36.27 33.94 19.65
CA ALA A 595 -36.84 32.70 20.19
C ALA A 595 -35.74 31.73 20.65
N ALA A 596 -35.94 31.03 21.78
CA ALA A 596 -34.98 30.03 22.26
C ALA A 596 -34.91 28.80 21.32
N ASN A 597 -36.03 28.43 20.70
CA ASN A 597 -36.17 27.30 19.80
C ASN A 597 -36.45 27.82 18.38
N THR A 598 -35.46 27.74 17.51
CA THR A 598 -35.48 28.32 16.15
C THR A 598 -35.77 27.29 15.06
N TRP A 599 -35.43 26.02 15.29
CA TRP A 599 -35.58 24.92 14.34
C TRP A 599 -36.67 23.93 14.78
N THR A 600 -37.43 23.39 13.82
CA THR A 600 -38.46 22.36 14.03
C THR A 600 -38.39 21.31 12.93
N VAL A 601 -38.62 20.04 13.26
CA VAL A 601 -38.70 18.96 12.26
C VAL A 601 -40.07 19.03 11.59
N VAL A 602 -40.08 19.20 10.27
CA VAL A 602 -41.30 19.31 9.46
C VAL A 602 -41.97 17.95 9.36
N GLY A 603 -43.28 17.92 9.61
CA GLY A 603 -44.09 16.70 9.48
C GLY A 603 -44.17 15.85 10.73
N ASP A 604 -43.52 16.23 11.83
CA ASP A 604 -43.72 15.58 13.13
C ASP A 604 -44.90 16.22 13.89
N ALA A 605 -45.87 15.41 14.31
CA ALA A 605 -46.95 15.87 15.18
C ALA A 605 -46.53 16.06 16.66
N SER A 606 -45.36 15.54 17.03
CA SER A 606 -44.90 15.31 18.40
C SER A 606 -43.49 15.84 18.69
N SER A 607 -43.07 16.93 18.04
CA SER A 607 -41.73 17.47 18.27
C SER A 607 -41.51 17.94 19.72
N ALA A 608 -40.40 17.54 20.34
CA ALA A 608 -39.99 18.03 21.66
C ALA A 608 -38.69 18.82 21.57
N HIS A 609 -38.52 19.84 22.42
CA HIS A 609 -37.29 20.61 22.53
C HIS A 609 -36.73 20.50 23.94
N LEU A 610 -35.44 20.23 24.04
CA LEU A 610 -34.70 20.14 25.29
C LEU A 610 -33.54 21.13 25.27
N VAL A 611 -33.47 22.00 26.27
CA VAL A 611 -32.33 22.90 26.43
C VAL A 611 -31.27 22.20 27.30
N VAL A 612 -30.06 22.11 26.78
CA VAL A 612 -28.88 21.55 27.45
C VAL A 612 -27.93 22.70 27.80
N ASP A 613 -27.45 22.74 29.05
CA ASP A 613 -26.57 23.79 29.58
C ASP A 613 -25.12 23.60 29.09
N PRO A 614 -24.38 24.66 28.72
CA PRO A 614 -24.78 26.07 28.61
C PRO A 614 -25.10 26.48 27.17
N GLY A 615 -26.36 26.33 26.79
CA GLY A 615 -26.93 27.07 25.66
C GLY A 615 -27.12 26.26 24.38
N LEU A 616 -27.29 24.95 24.46
CA LEU A 616 -27.69 24.10 23.33
C LEU A 616 -29.17 23.75 23.40
N VAL A 617 -29.79 23.55 22.25
CA VAL A 617 -31.16 23.06 22.12
C VAL A 617 -31.11 21.78 21.28
N VAL A 618 -31.67 20.71 21.84
CA VAL A 618 -31.90 19.45 21.17
C VAL A 618 -33.37 19.39 20.76
N THR A 619 -33.63 19.38 19.45
CA THR A 619 -34.98 19.26 18.89
C THR A 619 -35.20 17.84 18.40
N LEU A 620 -36.25 17.18 18.90
CA LEU A 620 -36.56 15.78 18.63
C LEU A 620 -37.71 15.66 17.64
N GLY A 621 -37.51 14.91 16.56
CA GLY A 621 -38.52 14.48 15.61
C GLY A 621 -38.70 12.96 15.67
N ALA A 622 -39.46 12.47 16.66
CA ALA A 622 -39.65 11.05 16.91
C ALA A 622 -40.31 10.29 15.76
N GLU A 623 -41.29 10.88 15.07
CA GLU A 623 -42.00 10.21 13.96
C GLU A 623 -41.07 10.01 12.75
N GLN A 624 -40.13 10.93 12.54
CA GLN A 624 -39.13 10.86 11.48
C GLN A 624 -37.85 10.14 11.94
N GLY A 625 -37.74 9.79 13.23
CA GLY A 625 -36.57 9.11 13.76
C GLY A 625 -35.31 9.99 13.82
N VAL A 626 -35.46 11.32 13.83
CA VAL A 626 -34.34 12.28 13.77
C VAL A 626 -34.30 13.19 14.98
N TRP A 627 -33.14 13.76 15.25
CA TRP A 627 -32.96 14.84 16.20
C TRP A 627 -31.99 15.88 15.65
N LEU A 628 -32.12 17.11 16.12
CA LEU A 628 -31.27 18.25 15.78
C LEU A 628 -30.61 18.76 17.05
N VAL A 629 -29.39 19.28 16.94
CA VAL A 629 -28.76 20.06 18.00
C VAL A 629 -28.19 21.35 17.43
N HIS A 630 -28.43 22.46 18.12
CA HIS A 630 -27.95 23.79 17.73
C HIS A 630 -27.84 24.72 18.95
N PRO A 631 -27.10 25.84 18.86
CA PRO A 631 -27.10 26.85 19.91
C PRO A 631 -28.49 27.47 20.09
N THR A 632 -28.80 27.85 21.33
CA THR A 632 -30.06 28.51 21.70
C THR A 632 -30.20 29.81 20.94
N GLY A 633 -31.31 29.98 20.22
CA GLY A 633 -31.56 31.16 19.38
C GLY A 633 -30.75 31.22 18.08
N SER A 634 -29.96 30.20 17.75
CA SER A 634 -29.24 30.17 16.47
C SER A 634 -30.19 29.95 15.30
N VAL A 635 -30.14 30.86 14.34
CA VAL A 635 -30.81 30.74 13.04
C VAL A 635 -29.83 30.35 11.94
N ASP A 636 -28.56 30.15 12.28
CA ASP A 636 -27.49 29.82 11.34
C ASP A 636 -27.51 28.32 11.02
N PRO A 637 -27.83 27.92 9.78
CA PRO A 637 -27.83 26.52 9.37
C PRO A 637 -26.47 25.83 9.54
N ALA A 638 -25.37 26.59 9.50
CA ALA A 638 -24.02 26.04 9.67
C ALA A 638 -23.74 25.59 11.11
N GLN A 639 -24.56 26.02 12.08
CA GLN A 639 -24.46 25.64 13.48
C GLN A 639 -25.43 24.51 13.86
N LEU A 640 -26.23 24.03 12.91
CA LEU A 640 -27.15 22.92 13.09
C LEU A 640 -26.44 21.60 12.81
N GLN A 641 -26.57 20.66 13.73
CA GLN A 641 -26.20 19.27 13.50
C GLN A 641 -27.45 18.40 13.65
N ALA A 642 -27.42 17.24 13.00
CA ALA A 642 -28.51 16.28 13.08
C ALA A 642 -27.97 14.87 13.33
N GLY A 643 -28.85 14.01 13.84
CA GLY A 643 -28.59 12.59 13.96
C GLY A 643 -29.90 11.79 14.00
N ARG A 644 -29.80 10.47 13.98
CA ARG A 644 -30.95 9.59 14.18
C ARG A 644 -31.12 9.17 15.62
N ILE A 645 -32.37 8.96 16.00
CA ILE A 645 -32.69 8.35 17.28
C ILE A 645 -32.14 6.92 17.28
N GLY A 646 -31.34 6.59 18.28
CA GLY A 646 -30.64 5.31 18.36
C GLY A 646 -29.23 5.32 17.78
N GLN A 647 -28.76 6.44 17.22
CA GLN A 647 -27.36 6.65 16.82
C GLN A 647 -26.62 7.53 17.83
N ASP A 648 -25.31 7.29 17.94
CA ASP A 648 -24.68 7.42 19.23
C ASP A 648 -24.09 8.80 19.55
N LEU A 649 -23.69 9.67 18.60
CA LEU A 649 -23.07 10.96 18.98
C LEU A 649 -23.11 12.05 17.88
N ALA A 650 -23.37 13.31 18.26
CA ALA A 650 -22.96 14.49 17.51
C ALA A 650 -22.04 15.39 18.35
N LEU A 651 -20.99 15.93 17.71
CA LEU A 651 -19.95 16.77 18.34
C LEU A 651 -20.16 18.22 17.95
N LEU A 652 -20.51 19.06 18.92
CA LEU A 652 -20.51 20.51 18.72
C LEU A 652 -19.16 21.08 19.15
N GLY A 653 -18.33 21.37 18.15
CA GLY A 653 -17.06 22.07 18.36
C GLY A 653 -17.28 23.55 18.67
N ILE A 654 -16.76 23.99 19.81
CA ILE A 654 -16.34 25.37 20.05
C ILE A 654 -14.81 25.38 19.91
N ALA A 655 -14.22 26.52 19.56
CA ALA A 655 -12.82 26.70 19.15
C ALA A 655 -11.75 25.88 19.95
N PRO A 656 -10.57 25.62 19.36
CA PRO A 656 -9.47 24.91 20.03
C PRO A 656 -9.20 25.42 21.46
N GLY A 657 -9.02 24.50 22.41
CA GLY A 657 -8.81 24.82 23.84
C GLY A 657 -10.09 25.07 24.65
N THR A 658 -11.28 24.73 24.13
CA THR A 658 -12.55 24.81 24.87
C THR A 658 -13.19 23.44 25.10
N GLU A 659 -14.10 23.37 26.08
CA GLU A 659 -14.89 22.17 26.34
C GLU A 659 -15.82 21.87 25.16
N SER A 660 -15.76 20.65 24.63
CA SER A 660 -16.65 20.15 23.60
C SER A 660 -17.84 19.43 24.24
N THR A 661 -19.04 19.62 23.68
CA THR A 661 -20.25 18.92 24.14
C THR A 661 -20.67 17.86 23.13
N LEU A 662 -20.82 16.62 23.61
CA LEU A 662 -21.40 15.52 22.86
C LEU A 662 -22.85 15.31 23.27
N VAL A 663 -23.72 15.04 22.30
CA VAL A 663 -25.14 14.73 22.53
C VAL A 663 -25.51 13.43 21.83
N ALA A 664 -26.31 12.61 22.50
CA ALA A 664 -26.89 11.38 21.96
C ALA A 664 -28.37 11.26 22.31
N VAL A 665 -29.19 10.66 21.45
CA VAL A 665 -30.63 10.47 21.67
C VAL A 665 -31.01 9.02 21.40
N HIS A 666 -31.57 8.33 22.39
CA HIS A 666 -31.93 6.91 22.29
C HIS A 666 -33.32 6.62 22.88
N PRO A 667 -33.92 5.45 22.56
CA PRO A 667 -35.02 4.91 23.35
C PRO A 667 -34.67 4.82 24.84
N GLU A 668 -35.65 4.99 25.73
CA GLU A 668 -35.43 5.06 27.18
C GLU A 668 -34.72 3.82 27.76
N ASP A 669 -34.97 2.65 27.18
CA ASP A 669 -34.40 1.36 27.62
C ASP A 669 -33.11 0.97 26.88
N ALA A 670 -32.63 1.79 25.93
CA ALA A 670 -31.40 1.49 25.21
C ALA A 670 -30.17 1.70 26.11
N PRO A 671 -29.14 0.82 25.99
CA PRO A 671 -27.87 1.02 26.70
C PRO A 671 -27.27 2.39 26.34
N ALA A 672 -26.51 2.96 27.27
CA ALA A 672 -25.76 4.18 26.97
C ALA A 672 -24.69 3.87 25.91
N PRO A 673 -24.47 4.77 24.93
CA PRO A 673 -23.40 4.61 23.97
C PRO A 673 -22.05 4.66 24.71
N ARG A 674 -21.08 3.90 24.21
CA ARG A 674 -19.72 3.91 24.77
C ARG A 674 -19.00 5.14 24.23
N VAL A 675 -18.56 6.03 25.11
CA VAL A 675 -17.78 7.23 24.77
C VAL A 675 -16.43 7.13 25.49
N GLY A 676 -15.31 7.03 24.76
CA GLY A 676 -13.96 6.91 25.34
C GLY A 676 -13.09 5.85 24.63
N VAL A 677 -11.78 5.83 24.93
CA VAL A 677 -10.82 4.83 24.42
C VAL A 677 -10.70 3.63 25.37
N ASP A 678 -10.40 2.47 24.77
CA ASP A 678 -10.52 1.04 25.15
C ASP A 678 -10.47 0.53 26.61
N ASP A 679 -10.34 1.36 27.64
CA ASP A 679 -10.49 0.94 29.04
C ASP A 679 -11.21 1.96 29.96
N GLY A 680 -11.66 3.11 29.43
CA GLY A 680 -12.33 4.16 30.19
C GLY A 680 -13.63 4.65 29.54
N GLN A 681 -14.75 4.01 29.86
CA GLN A 681 -16.07 4.55 29.47
C GLN A 681 -16.33 5.86 30.21
N LEU A 682 -16.57 6.93 29.45
CA LEU A 682 -17.05 8.20 29.97
C LEU A 682 -18.56 8.08 30.20
N GLU A 683 -18.95 8.18 31.47
CA GLU A 683 -20.36 8.33 31.82
C GLU A 683 -20.87 9.71 31.36
N PRO A 684 -22.11 9.81 30.85
CA PRO A 684 -22.69 11.09 30.49
C PRO A 684 -22.75 12.00 31.72
N VAL A 685 -22.33 13.25 31.54
CA VAL A 685 -22.41 14.29 32.57
C VAL A 685 -23.88 14.56 32.94
N VAL A 686 -24.78 14.49 31.95
CA VAL A 686 -26.22 14.65 32.15
C VAL A 686 -27.02 13.68 31.28
N THR A 687 -28.11 13.15 31.84
CA THR A 687 -29.11 12.33 31.13
C THR A 687 -30.50 12.91 31.35
N HIS A 688 -31.15 13.35 30.28
CA HIS A 688 -32.50 13.91 30.28
C HIS A 688 -33.50 12.90 29.72
N ARG A 689 -34.52 12.54 30.51
CA ARG A 689 -35.65 11.73 30.01
C ARG A 689 -36.65 12.62 29.31
N VAL A 690 -37.23 12.10 28.21
CA VAL A 690 -38.30 12.74 27.44
C VAL A 690 -39.50 11.79 27.40
N PRO A 691 -40.26 11.66 28.51
CA PRO A 691 -41.22 10.58 28.70
C PRO A 691 -42.36 10.59 27.69
N GLN A 692 -42.69 11.75 27.11
CA GLN A 692 -43.74 11.85 26.10
C GLN A 692 -43.35 11.21 24.75
N LEU A 693 -42.06 10.90 24.53
CA LEU A 693 -41.55 10.26 23.32
C LEU A 693 -40.89 8.90 23.58
N ASP A 694 -40.87 8.43 24.83
CA ASP A 694 -40.10 7.24 25.26
C ASP A 694 -38.60 7.33 24.90
N LEU A 695 -38.02 8.54 24.96
CA LEU A 695 -36.61 8.83 24.61
C LEU A 695 -35.80 9.34 25.79
N VAL A 696 -34.48 9.21 25.67
CA VAL A 696 -33.46 9.74 26.58
C VAL A 696 -32.40 10.49 25.77
N VAL A 697 -32.06 11.70 26.23
CA VAL A 697 -30.95 12.51 25.70
C VAL A 697 -29.79 12.45 26.68
N ARG A 698 -28.61 12.02 26.22
CA ARG A 698 -27.38 11.91 27.01
C ARG A 698 -26.37 12.94 26.54
N VAL A 699 -25.64 13.53 27.48
CA VAL A 699 -24.72 14.66 27.23
C VAL A 699 -23.38 14.39 27.91
N TRP A 700 -22.28 14.54 27.17
CA TRP A 700 -20.92 14.47 27.70
C TRP A 700 -20.20 15.81 27.47
N THR A 701 -19.28 16.13 28.37
CA THR A 701 -18.37 17.25 28.22
C THR A 701 -16.95 16.71 28.11
N LEU A 702 -16.28 17.01 27.00
CA LEU A 702 -14.90 16.63 26.75
C LEU A 702 -14.02 17.87 26.83
N THR A 703 -12.96 17.84 27.64
CA THR A 703 -11.91 18.86 27.59
C THR A 703 -10.94 18.45 26.48
N GLY A 704 -10.82 19.27 25.42
CA GLY A 704 -9.81 19.04 24.39
C GLY A 704 -8.39 19.11 24.96
N PRO A 705 -7.39 18.48 24.30
CA PRO A 705 -5.99 18.62 24.67
C PRO A 705 -5.48 20.07 24.60
#